data_AF-A0AAV7WZM2-F1
#
_entry.id   AF-A0AAV7WZM2-F1
#
_cell.length_a   1.000
_cell.length_b   1.000
_cell.length_c   1.000
_cell.angle_alpha   90.00
_cell.angle_beta   90.00
_cell.angle_gamma   90.00
#
_symmetry.space_group_name_H-M   'P 1'
#
loop_
_entity.id
_entity.type
_entity.pdbx_description
1 polymer ?
#
loop_
_entity_poly.entity_id
_entity_poly.type
_entity_poly.pdbx_seq_one_letter_code
_entity_poly.pdbx_strand_id
1 'polypeptide(L)'
;MKLVPQFRTHVSRYHSEEDFEAPKAPIRRSQMPPIQVCDEVDRSNVNDSAILDTSAGQLDDGDNDHDDATDIADSGEDAFPDHVVKDELGRFYLKLEAVHVLPTSTVQVVADEIALISRLIHHRLKMNLKSQLEKLGDKIDERDLVTVVNKTFKEETVFNTHHKGFDVQQFQTAHQRTKYWQENFNFVEPVMVPLGKTDSGIKKCAHLVPLRKSLESILKDPDVKEHVLNSFSLASTPRVLQGFTDGTAYQEHKCKHQDTNGKCISLIIFQDGLNTKAFGPSHGAQKPNAFYFTLGNLPPEVRYKLEIIQMAYMVLERDLKLSQSDELNDIDRLKEALKPLIEDLINLKQQGIEIDNEVYPVCVQISVGDSLGQNFIGGLVRNFSTAQSSCRFCPISKALFVEEAWETVDFRTPAQYDEFVVLAKAKWMQVRRKGLREQAVCRDIIQKRARNGIMLTPAQKRTLSQAISKTGFQRLVSVNYKGVKYRPSPFNREELDFHVTGAMPPCLAHDLFEGVVDKVVPKVLKPWSVKQWFDLPTLNKRISSFKCLGSDSLDRPKPLKSLDKLAGNAVENWNMLRLLPLIIGDLIKDRGDSYWLILLNLKEICELVCAPRIHEGQVSYLEYLIRKYLACVKEFIPECLTPKHHYLSHYPMLILIFDPLIRLFTLRFESKHVFFKRVMKACLNTLNVTYTMARKYMCRSAFDRKSGLVPPAIMYDSSFYLDTDSLPENERVPEDAEELHKVTVHGTEYTPGHYLLLALGVDNQLKVGFIEKIFIRTTSNQIIFLLEEKLSFRDNGCYVIQEPHQRTFVLQSLEDLGDYYPLPAYTINGNQCITLKHSAPFMHL
;
A
#
# COMPACT_ATOMS: atom_id res chain seq x y z
N MET A 1 8.21 22.38 -1.99
CA MET A 1 6.77 22.39 -1.63
C MET A 1 6.42 21.03 -1.02
N LYS A 2 6.31 20.92 0.31
CA LYS A 2 6.23 19.63 1.04
C LYS A 2 4.91 18.89 0.76
N LEU A 3 4.98 17.66 0.25
CA LEU A 3 3.84 16.73 0.12
C LEU A 3 3.94 15.63 1.16
N VAL A 4 3.35 15.85 2.33
CA VAL A 4 3.19 14.81 3.36
C VAL A 4 2.07 13.84 2.94
N PRO A 5 2.31 12.52 2.81
CA PRO A 5 1.26 11.55 2.50
C PRO A 5 0.39 11.28 3.73
N GLN A 6 -0.53 12.20 4.06
CA GLN A 6 -1.43 12.02 5.19
C GLN A 6 -2.43 10.87 4.95
N PHE A 7 -2.37 9.85 5.80
CA PHE A 7 -3.35 8.76 5.84
C PHE A 7 -4.70 9.26 6.38
N ARG A 8 -5.58 9.74 5.51
CA ARG A 8 -7.01 9.91 5.83
C ARG A 8 -7.89 9.52 4.65
N THR A 9 -8.64 8.42 4.80
CA THR A 9 -10.05 8.18 4.40
C THR A 9 -10.38 6.67 4.28
N HIS A 10 -10.30 5.94 5.40
CA HIS A 10 -11.12 4.73 5.54
C HIS A 10 -12.59 5.14 5.67
N VAL A 11 -13.32 5.10 4.55
CA VAL A 11 -14.78 5.31 4.56
C VAL A 11 -15.42 4.09 5.22
N SER A 12 -15.79 4.24 6.50
CA SER A 12 -16.52 3.22 7.25
C SER A 12 -17.89 2.96 6.63
N ARG A 13 -18.45 1.75 6.82
CA ARG A 13 -19.78 1.37 6.29
C ARG A 13 -20.96 1.91 7.11
N TYR A 14 -20.80 3.02 7.82
CA TYR A 14 -21.84 3.57 8.71
C TYR A 14 -21.95 5.10 8.62
N HIS A 15 -22.53 5.57 7.52
CA HIS A 15 -23.37 6.76 7.55
C HIS A 15 -24.79 6.30 7.19
N SER A 16 -25.76 6.61 8.04
CA SER A 16 -27.18 6.47 7.74
C SER A 16 -27.56 7.45 6.63
N GLU A 17 -28.45 7.02 5.74
CA GLU A 17 -29.05 7.88 4.72
C GLU A 17 -30.09 8.80 5.39
N GLU A 18 -29.67 10.00 5.80
CA GLU A 18 -30.53 11.15 6.08
C GLU A 18 -29.64 12.43 6.02
N ASP A 19 -30.24 13.56 5.68
CA ASP A 19 -29.60 14.89 5.50
C ASP A 19 -28.59 15.06 4.34
N PHE A 20 -29.08 14.92 3.11
CA PHE A 20 -28.60 15.72 1.96
C PHE A 20 -29.75 16.00 0.98
N GLU A 21 -30.73 16.82 1.40
CA GLU A 21 -31.67 17.43 0.45
C GLU A 21 -30.95 18.47 -0.40
N ALA A 22 -30.69 18.15 -1.67
CA ALA A 22 -30.20 19.13 -2.64
C ALA A 22 -31.34 20.09 -3.04
N PRO A 23 -31.16 21.42 -2.95
CA PRO A 23 -32.19 22.37 -3.32
C PRO A 23 -32.47 22.32 -4.82
N LYS A 24 -33.69 21.91 -5.20
CA LYS A 24 -34.19 21.96 -6.57
C LYS A 24 -34.59 23.39 -6.94
N ALA A 25 -33.72 24.11 -7.63
CA ALA A 25 -34.05 25.37 -8.28
C ALA A 25 -33.60 25.38 -9.76
N PRO A 26 -34.45 25.82 -10.71
CA PRO A 26 -34.07 25.87 -12.12
C PRO A 26 -33.18 27.08 -12.41
N ILE A 27 -32.01 26.85 -12.99
CA ILE A 27 -31.07 27.90 -13.38
C ILE A 27 -31.68 28.70 -14.55
N ARG A 28 -32.19 29.91 -14.27
CA ARG A 28 -32.47 30.91 -15.30
C ARG A 28 -31.17 31.54 -15.78
N ARG A 29 -31.05 31.74 -17.10
CA ARG A 29 -30.00 32.59 -17.68
C ARG A 29 -30.14 34.02 -17.13
N SER A 30 -29.09 34.55 -16.52
CA SER A 30 -28.89 35.99 -16.30
C SER A 30 -27.68 36.45 -17.11
N GLN A 31 -27.76 37.65 -17.67
CA GLN A 31 -26.71 38.25 -18.49
C GLN A 31 -25.64 38.87 -17.58
N MET A 32 -24.36 38.75 -17.96
CA MET A 32 -23.28 39.50 -17.30
C MET A 32 -23.35 40.99 -17.72
N PRO A 33 -23.25 41.95 -16.78
CA PRO A 33 -22.97 43.34 -17.12
C PRO A 33 -21.47 43.52 -17.50
N PRO A 34 -21.11 44.59 -18.23
CA PRO A 34 -19.75 44.79 -18.71
C PRO A 34 -18.81 45.24 -17.59
N ILE A 35 -17.53 44.84 -17.70
CA ILE A 35 -16.44 45.33 -16.86
C ILE A 35 -15.95 46.65 -17.45
N GLN A 36 -15.98 47.72 -16.65
CA GLN A 36 -15.49 49.04 -17.02
C GLN A 36 -14.10 49.25 -16.41
N VAL A 37 -13.15 49.72 -17.24
CA VAL A 37 -11.77 50.02 -16.84
C VAL A 37 -11.72 51.45 -16.30
N CYS A 38 -11.03 51.65 -15.17
CA CYS A 38 -10.59 52.97 -14.71
C CYS A 38 -9.13 52.88 -14.24
N ASP A 39 -8.23 53.45 -15.04
CA ASP A 39 -6.99 54.03 -14.51
C ASP A 39 -7.33 55.41 -13.91
N GLU A 40 -6.69 55.79 -12.80
CA GLU A 40 -6.06 57.10 -12.59
C GLU A 40 -5.48 57.21 -11.17
N VAL A 41 -4.35 57.91 -11.05
CA VAL A 41 -3.65 58.22 -9.80
C VAL A 41 -3.47 59.73 -9.73
N ASP A 42 -3.92 60.40 -8.65
CA ASP A 42 -3.15 61.52 -8.10
C ASP A 42 -3.57 61.99 -6.68
N ARG A 43 -2.59 62.54 -5.94
CA ARG A 43 -2.68 63.53 -4.80
C ARG A 43 -3.56 63.20 -3.57
N SER A 44 -3.11 63.30 -2.30
CA SER A 44 -2.12 64.21 -1.69
C SER A 44 -1.89 63.98 -0.17
N ASN A 45 -0.72 64.38 0.32
CA ASN A 45 -0.36 64.90 1.68
C ASN A 45 -0.64 64.09 2.97
N VAL A 46 0.44 63.79 3.72
CA VAL A 46 0.76 64.37 5.06
C VAL A 46 2.31 64.49 5.21
N ASN A 47 2.80 65.51 5.93
CA ASN A 47 4.21 65.77 6.27
C ASN A 47 4.79 64.77 7.32
N ASP A 48 6.02 64.81 7.89
CA ASP A 48 7.06 65.83 8.21
C ASP A 48 8.42 65.11 8.43
N SER A 49 9.65 65.71 8.40
CA SER A 49 10.11 67.06 8.01
C SER A 49 11.64 67.12 7.70
N ALA A 50 12.44 67.79 8.55
CA ALA A 50 13.88 68.13 8.47
C ALA A 50 14.81 67.04 9.04
N ILE A 51 16.09 66.92 8.67
CA ILE A 51 17.25 67.85 8.89
C ILE A 51 18.22 67.64 7.70
N LEU A 52 18.49 68.63 6.84
CA LEU A 52 19.64 69.58 6.86
C LEU A 52 21.03 68.88 7.06
N ASP A 53 22.08 69.13 6.29
CA ASP A 53 22.32 70.22 5.33
C ASP A 53 23.41 69.88 4.29
N THR A 54 23.41 70.63 3.18
CA THR A 54 24.49 71.00 2.23
C THR A 54 25.79 70.16 2.13
N SER A 55 26.28 69.85 0.93
CA SER A 55 26.75 70.87 -0.04
C SER A 55 26.71 70.43 -1.52
N ALA A 56 26.50 71.39 -2.42
CA ALA A 56 26.43 71.17 -3.87
C ALA A 56 27.77 71.41 -4.59
N GLY A 57 27.94 70.74 -5.73
CA GLY A 57 29.00 70.99 -6.72
C GLY A 57 28.48 70.55 -8.09
N GLN A 58 28.51 71.45 -9.08
CA GLN A 58 27.84 71.31 -10.37
C GLN A 58 28.80 71.82 -11.46
N LEU A 59 28.75 71.22 -12.67
CA LEU A 59 29.47 71.65 -13.88
C LEU A 59 31.02 71.42 -13.80
N ASP A 60 31.79 71.31 -14.89
CA ASP A 60 31.48 71.23 -16.32
C ASP A 60 32.63 70.47 -17.04
N ASP A 61 32.56 70.47 -18.39
CA ASP A 61 33.67 70.27 -19.33
C ASP A 61 34.22 68.84 -19.49
N GLY A 62 34.57 68.52 -20.73
CA GLY A 62 35.10 67.21 -21.12
C GLY A 62 36.49 67.33 -21.75
N ASP A 63 37.03 66.19 -22.15
CA ASP A 63 37.91 66.12 -23.32
C ASP A 63 37.86 64.71 -23.93
N ASN A 64 38.17 64.60 -25.21
CA ASN A 64 38.40 63.30 -25.84
C ASN A 64 39.81 62.84 -25.50
N ASP A 65 39.95 61.58 -25.09
CA ASP A 65 41.14 60.80 -25.45
C ASP A 65 40.76 59.33 -25.65
N HIS A 66 41.17 58.78 -26.80
CA HIS A 66 41.25 57.34 -27.01
C HIS A 66 42.56 56.85 -26.35
N ASP A 67 42.49 55.77 -25.56
CA ASP A 67 43.09 54.51 -25.99
C ASP A 67 42.83 53.33 -25.04
N ASP A 68 42.68 52.17 -25.69
CA ASP A 68 42.82 50.77 -25.28
C ASP A 68 42.29 50.19 -23.94
N ALA A 69 41.43 49.19 -24.14
CA ALA A 69 41.45 47.87 -23.52
C ALA A 69 41.35 47.71 -21.97
N THR A 70 40.11 47.44 -21.52
CA THR A 70 39.86 46.22 -20.72
C THR A 70 38.52 45.59 -21.11
N ASP A 71 38.53 44.29 -21.41
CA ASP A 71 37.32 43.50 -21.63
C ASP A 71 36.38 43.53 -20.42
N ILE A 72 35.18 44.07 -20.61
CA ILE A 72 34.02 43.64 -19.83
C ILE A 72 33.31 42.57 -20.67
N ALA A 73 33.74 41.33 -20.48
CA ALA A 73 33.03 40.17 -21.00
C ALA A 73 31.67 40.10 -20.30
N ASP A 74 30.62 40.52 -21.00
CA ASP A 74 29.24 40.43 -20.54
C ASP A 74 28.90 38.95 -20.31
N SER A 75 28.67 38.58 -19.05
CA SER A 75 28.51 37.19 -18.65
C SER A 75 27.16 36.66 -19.10
N GLY A 76 27.14 35.70 -20.04
CA GLY A 76 25.91 35.15 -20.60
C GLY A 76 25.00 34.52 -19.53
N GLU A 77 23.93 35.22 -19.17
CA GLU A 77 22.97 34.83 -18.13
C GLU A 77 21.97 33.73 -18.59
N ASP A 78 21.78 32.73 -17.73
CA ASP A 78 20.50 32.12 -17.33
C ASP A 78 19.45 31.68 -18.39
N ALA A 79 19.88 31.20 -19.56
CA ALA A 79 19.00 30.46 -20.47
C ALA A 79 18.82 28.98 -20.06
N PHE A 80 17.60 28.58 -19.65
CA PHE A 80 17.27 27.16 -19.43
C PHE A 80 17.39 26.35 -20.74
N PRO A 81 18.07 25.19 -20.76
CA PRO A 81 18.18 24.37 -21.96
C PRO A 81 16.82 23.85 -22.45
N ASP A 82 16.59 23.85 -23.77
CA ASP A 82 15.34 23.43 -24.41
C ASP A 82 14.85 22.04 -23.94
N HIS A 83 15.77 21.10 -23.76
CA HIS A 83 15.44 19.75 -23.29
C HIS A 83 14.84 19.75 -21.88
N VAL A 84 15.25 20.67 -21.00
CA VAL A 84 14.70 20.81 -19.63
C VAL A 84 13.27 21.35 -19.69
N VAL A 85 13.03 22.39 -20.49
CA VAL A 85 11.69 22.98 -20.69
C VAL A 85 10.73 21.94 -21.27
N LYS A 86 11.18 21.17 -22.27
CA LYS A 86 10.42 20.08 -22.88
C LYS A 86 10.12 18.94 -21.90
N ASP A 87 11.08 18.58 -21.07
CA ASP A 87 10.91 17.51 -20.10
C ASP A 87 9.92 17.89 -18.99
N GLU A 88 9.98 19.12 -18.48
CA GLU A 88 9.00 19.63 -17.51
C GLU A 88 7.60 19.83 -18.14
N LEU A 89 7.48 20.21 -19.42
CA LEU A 89 6.20 20.19 -20.15
C LEU A 89 5.63 18.76 -20.24
N GLY A 90 6.46 17.78 -20.62
CA GLY A 90 6.08 16.37 -20.67
C GLY A 90 5.63 15.85 -19.31
N ARG A 91 6.36 16.22 -18.25
CA ARG A 91 6.09 15.89 -16.85
C ARG A 91 4.83 16.59 -16.34
N PHE A 92 4.56 17.83 -16.73
CA PHE A 92 3.35 18.58 -16.41
C PHE A 92 2.11 17.85 -16.94
N TYR A 93 2.09 17.48 -18.22
CA TYR A 93 0.98 16.70 -18.79
C TYR A 93 0.81 15.34 -18.10
N LEU A 94 1.91 14.66 -17.78
CA LEU A 94 1.86 13.42 -17.03
C LEU A 94 1.27 13.62 -15.62
N LYS A 95 1.67 14.68 -14.92
CA LYS A 95 1.17 15.06 -13.58
C LYS A 95 -0.33 15.34 -13.60
N LEU A 96 -0.85 16.02 -14.62
CA LEU A 96 -2.30 16.21 -14.82
C LEU A 96 -3.04 14.87 -14.96
N GLU A 97 -2.50 13.95 -15.78
CA GLU A 97 -3.10 12.63 -15.98
C GLU A 97 -2.95 11.68 -14.76
N ALA A 98 -1.86 11.78 -14.00
CA ALA A 98 -1.43 10.82 -12.98
C ALA A 98 -1.72 11.24 -11.54
N VAL A 99 -1.46 12.51 -11.19
CA VAL A 99 -1.57 13.04 -9.82
C VAL A 99 -2.93 13.70 -9.62
N HIS A 100 -3.34 14.54 -10.57
CA HIS A 100 -4.65 15.20 -10.57
C HIS A 100 -5.75 14.33 -11.22
N VAL A 101 -5.35 13.22 -11.85
CA VAL A 101 -6.26 12.18 -12.37
C VAL A 101 -7.25 12.70 -13.42
N LEU A 102 -6.88 13.78 -14.14
CA LEU A 102 -7.75 14.41 -15.14
C LEU A 102 -7.98 13.47 -16.34
N PRO A 103 -9.19 13.41 -16.91
CA PRO A 103 -9.44 12.67 -18.14
C PRO A 103 -8.50 13.09 -19.28
N THR A 104 -8.09 12.16 -20.13
CA THR A 104 -7.20 12.47 -21.28
C THR A 104 -7.81 13.49 -22.23
N SER A 105 -9.15 13.55 -22.35
CA SER A 105 -9.87 14.61 -23.06
C SER A 105 -9.72 15.98 -22.40
N THR A 106 -9.78 16.07 -21.07
CA THR A 106 -9.53 17.31 -20.33
C THR A 106 -8.08 17.77 -20.48
N VAL A 107 -7.12 16.84 -20.42
CA VAL A 107 -5.70 17.16 -20.67
C VAL A 107 -5.45 17.56 -22.13
N GLN A 108 -6.24 17.04 -23.08
CA GLN A 108 -6.21 17.51 -24.46
C GLN A 108 -6.67 18.97 -24.57
N VAL A 109 -7.78 19.36 -23.92
CA VAL A 109 -8.21 20.77 -23.87
C VAL A 109 -7.10 21.67 -23.31
N VAL A 110 -6.43 21.26 -22.22
CA VAL A 110 -5.29 22.03 -21.67
C VAL A 110 -4.14 22.17 -22.68
N ALA A 111 -3.86 21.14 -23.48
CA ALA A 111 -2.84 21.21 -24.53
C ALA A 111 -3.26 22.12 -25.70
N ASP A 112 -4.54 22.10 -26.08
CA ASP A 112 -5.09 22.94 -27.14
C ASP A 112 -5.08 24.44 -26.74
N GLU A 113 -5.38 24.75 -25.47
CA GLU A 113 -5.30 26.10 -24.90
C GLU A 113 -3.84 26.60 -24.79
N ILE A 114 -2.91 25.75 -24.35
CA ILE A 114 -1.46 26.10 -24.34
C ILE A 114 -0.95 26.36 -25.77
N ALA A 115 -1.42 25.58 -26.76
CA ALA A 115 -1.14 25.86 -28.17
C ALA A 115 -1.74 27.21 -28.60
N LEU A 116 -2.97 27.55 -28.21
CA LEU A 116 -3.57 28.85 -28.54
C LEU A 116 -2.79 30.02 -27.91
N ILE A 117 -2.49 29.94 -26.61
CA ILE A 117 -1.77 30.98 -25.86
C ILE A 117 -0.37 31.19 -26.44
N SER A 118 0.41 30.12 -26.65
CA SER A 118 1.75 30.22 -27.25
C SER A 118 1.70 30.89 -28.62
N ARG A 119 0.70 30.56 -29.47
CA ARG A 119 0.51 31.20 -30.79
C ARG A 119 0.22 32.69 -30.71
N LEU A 120 -0.60 33.12 -29.74
CA LEU A 120 -0.93 34.54 -29.54
C LEU A 120 0.27 35.33 -29.00
N ILE A 121 0.99 34.78 -28.01
CA ILE A 121 2.21 35.37 -27.46
C ILE A 121 3.27 35.50 -28.57
N HIS A 122 3.51 34.42 -29.32
CA HIS A 122 4.44 34.42 -30.46
C HIS A 122 4.06 35.45 -31.51
N HIS A 123 2.79 35.54 -31.90
CA HIS A 123 2.36 36.55 -32.87
C HIS A 123 2.64 37.97 -32.37
N ARG A 124 2.34 38.27 -31.10
CA ARG A 124 2.61 39.59 -30.49
C ARG A 124 4.10 39.89 -30.40
N LEU A 125 4.90 38.97 -29.88
CA LEU A 125 6.35 39.12 -29.78
C LEU A 125 7.01 39.25 -31.15
N LYS A 126 6.53 38.50 -32.15
CA LYS A 126 6.96 38.59 -33.54
C LYS A 126 6.70 39.97 -34.16
N MET A 127 5.51 40.54 -33.96
CA MET A 127 5.18 41.88 -34.43
C MET A 127 5.98 42.96 -33.68
N ASN A 128 6.14 42.83 -32.37
CA ASN A 128 6.95 43.73 -31.56
C ASN A 128 8.43 43.70 -32.01
N LEU A 129 9.03 42.51 -32.14
CA LEU A 129 10.42 42.36 -32.57
C LEU A 129 10.63 42.91 -33.98
N LYS A 130 9.73 42.59 -34.93
CA LYS A 130 9.74 43.19 -36.28
C LYS A 130 9.73 44.72 -36.19
N SER A 131 8.80 45.31 -35.44
CA SER A 131 8.67 46.77 -35.30
C SER A 131 9.87 47.44 -34.60
N GLN A 132 10.55 46.77 -33.66
CA GLN A 132 11.75 47.33 -33.04
C GLN A 132 12.98 47.20 -33.96
N LEU A 133 13.14 46.09 -34.67
CA LEU A 133 14.21 45.93 -35.66
C LEU A 133 14.07 46.90 -36.83
N GLU A 134 12.84 47.16 -37.30
CA GLU A 134 12.54 48.18 -38.33
C GLU A 134 12.94 49.59 -37.90
N LYS A 135 12.93 49.92 -36.60
CA LYS A 135 13.39 51.22 -36.08
C LYS A 135 14.91 51.34 -35.94
N LEU A 136 15.65 50.23 -36.00
CA LEU A 136 17.10 50.20 -35.80
C LEU A 136 17.92 50.39 -37.10
N GLY A 137 17.25 50.57 -38.25
CA GLY A 137 17.81 51.28 -39.41
C GLY A 137 17.87 50.51 -40.73
N ASP A 138 18.08 51.28 -41.81
CA ASP A 138 17.96 50.90 -43.24
C ASP A 138 18.99 49.87 -43.78
N LYS A 139 19.55 49.01 -42.94
CA LYS A 139 20.68 48.11 -43.29
C LYS A 139 20.39 46.61 -43.16
N ILE A 140 19.21 46.21 -42.71
CA ILE A 140 18.79 44.80 -42.66
C ILE A 140 17.87 44.51 -43.85
N ASP A 141 18.23 43.55 -44.72
CA ASP A 141 17.34 43.08 -45.79
C ASP A 141 16.03 42.59 -45.18
N GLU A 142 14.88 42.97 -45.75
CA GLU A 142 13.56 42.48 -45.32
C GLU A 142 13.51 40.94 -45.28
N ARG A 143 14.22 40.25 -46.19
CA ARG A 143 14.35 38.79 -46.20
C ARG A 143 15.09 38.26 -44.98
N ASP A 144 16.19 38.90 -44.58
CA ASP A 144 16.96 38.49 -43.42
C ASP A 144 16.21 38.82 -42.13
N LEU A 145 15.56 39.99 -42.06
CA LEU A 145 14.68 40.36 -40.95
C LEU A 145 13.53 39.37 -40.78
N VAL A 146 12.84 39.01 -41.87
CA VAL A 146 11.80 37.98 -41.87
C VAL A 146 12.37 36.60 -41.52
N THR A 147 13.60 36.28 -41.93
CA THR A 147 14.24 34.99 -41.63
C THR A 147 14.65 34.86 -40.18
N VAL A 148 15.36 35.85 -39.61
CA VAL A 148 15.74 35.91 -38.19
C VAL A 148 14.49 35.86 -37.33
N VAL A 149 13.53 36.75 -37.55
CA VAL A 149 12.28 36.80 -36.78
C VAL A 149 11.48 35.50 -36.91
N ASN A 150 11.41 34.87 -38.10
CA ASN A 150 10.80 33.55 -38.21
C ASN A 150 11.58 32.47 -37.46
N LYS A 151 12.92 32.49 -37.51
CA LYS A 151 13.79 31.49 -36.91
C LYS A 151 13.71 31.53 -35.38
N THR A 152 13.89 32.70 -34.75
CA THR A 152 13.80 32.89 -33.29
C THR A 152 12.52 32.31 -32.70
N PHE A 153 11.35 32.58 -33.31
CA PHE A 153 10.07 32.04 -32.83
C PHE A 153 9.78 30.61 -33.32
N LYS A 154 10.46 30.12 -34.36
CA LYS A 154 10.45 28.70 -34.75
C LYS A 154 11.44 27.84 -33.97
N GLU A 155 12.21 28.41 -33.05
CA GLU A 155 13.16 27.68 -32.20
C GLU A 155 12.67 27.59 -30.75
N GLU A 156 11.79 28.49 -30.30
CA GLU A 156 11.19 28.47 -28.96
C GLU A 156 10.42 27.16 -28.65
N THR A 157 10.84 26.48 -27.57
CA THR A 157 10.43 25.11 -27.23
C THR A 157 8.94 24.92 -26.93
N VAL A 158 8.28 25.85 -26.23
CA VAL A 158 6.85 25.72 -25.90
C VAL A 158 6.01 25.77 -27.17
N PHE A 159 6.28 26.66 -28.11
CA PHE A 159 5.58 26.69 -29.40
C PHE A 159 5.91 25.45 -30.25
N ASN A 160 7.19 25.09 -30.38
CA ASN A 160 7.60 23.94 -31.19
C ASN A 160 6.99 22.61 -30.74
N THR A 161 6.83 22.42 -29.43
CA THR A 161 6.20 21.20 -28.88
C THR A 161 4.68 21.16 -29.09
N HIS A 162 4.00 22.30 -29.32
CA HIS A 162 2.52 22.36 -29.40
C HIS A 162 1.95 22.62 -30.80
N HIS A 163 2.76 23.07 -31.75
CA HIS A 163 2.36 23.29 -33.14
C HIS A 163 3.07 22.30 -34.08
N LYS A 164 2.69 22.28 -35.36
CA LYS A 164 3.41 21.51 -36.41
C LYS A 164 4.75 22.18 -36.72
N GLY A 165 5.71 22.04 -35.82
CA GLY A 165 7.09 22.53 -35.94
C GLY A 165 8.05 21.50 -36.52
N PHE A 166 9.35 21.78 -36.40
CA PHE A 166 10.45 20.90 -36.84
C PHE A 166 10.78 19.78 -35.83
N ASP A 167 10.23 19.86 -34.61
CA ASP A 167 10.45 18.86 -33.55
C ASP A 167 9.66 17.57 -33.81
N VAL A 168 10.34 16.43 -33.67
CA VAL A 168 9.81 15.06 -33.86
C VAL A 168 8.98 14.58 -32.64
N GLN A 169 9.17 15.19 -31.47
CA GLN A 169 8.55 14.83 -30.20
C GLN A 169 7.64 15.96 -29.68
N GLN A 170 6.45 16.04 -30.27
CA GLN A 170 5.42 17.04 -29.93
C GLN A 170 4.52 16.58 -28.76
N PHE A 171 3.79 17.52 -28.15
CA PHE A 171 2.79 17.30 -27.11
C PHE A 171 1.36 17.66 -27.52
N GLN A 172 1.14 18.12 -28.76
CA GLN A 172 -0.17 18.54 -29.24
C GLN A 172 -1.25 17.46 -29.00
N THR A 173 -1.00 16.20 -29.38
CA THR A 173 -1.97 15.10 -29.22
C THR A 173 -1.62 14.13 -28.09
N ALA A 174 -2.64 13.50 -27.52
CA ALA A 174 -2.47 12.45 -26.51
C ALA A 174 -1.57 11.27 -26.96
N HIS A 175 -1.55 10.96 -28.26
CA HIS A 175 -0.67 9.93 -28.82
C HIS A 175 0.81 10.36 -28.74
N GLN A 176 1.12 11.58 -29.16
CA GLN A 176 2.51 12.08 -29.12
C GLN A 176 3.01 12.24 -27.68
N ARG A 177 2.16 12.71 -26.75
CA ARG A 177 2.47 12.73 -25.31
C ARG A 177 2.77 11.33 -24.77
N THR A 178 1.95 10.32 -25.12
CA THR A 178 2.19 8.93 -24.71
C THR A 178 3.50 8.38 -25.28
N LYS A 179 3.82 8.67 -26.55
CA LYS A 179 5.11 8.30 -27.17
C LYS A 179 6.29 8.91 -26.41
N TYR A 180 6.25 10.20 -26.09
CA TYR A 180 7.31 10.85 -25.30
C TYR A 180 7.46 10.21 -23.91
N TRP A 181 6.35 9.87 -23.24
CA TRP A 181 6.40 9.20 -21.93
C TRP A 181 6.99 7.79 -22.01
N GLN A 182 6.79 7.05 -23.12
CA GLN A 182 7.42 5.75 -23.36
C GLN A 182 8.94 5.89 -23.53
N GLU A 183 9.37 6.89 -24.31
CA GLU A 183 10.78 7.15 -24.62
C GLU A 183 11.56 7.72 -23.42
N ASN A 184 10.97 8.67 -22.66
CA ASN A 184 11.70 9.48 -21.68
C ASN A 184 11.33 9.22 -20.21
N PHE A 185 10.12 8.70 -19.93
CA PHE A 185 9.65 8.43 -18.55
C PHE A 185 9.41 6.95 -18.26
N ASN A 186 9.89 6.06 -19.15
CA ASN A 186 9.71 4.61 -19.07
C ASN A 186 8.25 4.19 -18.82
N PHE A 187 7.29 4.90 -19.42
CA PHE A 187 5.88 4.51 -19.37
C PHE A 187 5.66 3.18 -20.11
N VAL A 188 5.01 2.22 -19.45
CA VAL A 188 4.71 0.90 -20.01
C VAL A 188 3.20 0.81 -20.27
N GLU A 189 2.80 0.78 -21.55
CA GLU A 189 1.39 0.69 -21.94
C GLU A 189 0.81 -0.71 -21.59
N PRO A 190 -0.39 -0.79 -20.98
CA PRO A 190 -1.05 -2.07 -20.70
C PRO A 190 -1.58 -2.73 -21.99
N VAL A 191 -1.30 -4.02 -22.15
CA VAL A 191 -1.69 -4.86 -23.27
C VAL A 191 -3.06 -5.49 -23.02
N MET A 192 -3.97 -5.39 -23.99
CA MET A 192 -5.29 -6.04 -23.91
C MET A 192 -5.19 -7.56 -24.06
N VAL A 193 -5.74 -8.30 -23.10
CA VAL A 193 -5.94 -9.75 -23.16
C VAL A 193 -7.40 -10.05 -23.52
N PRO A 194 -7.69 -10.70 -24.67
CA PRO A 194 -9.04 -11.09 -25.03
C PRO A 194 -9.50 -12.32 -24.22
N LEU A 195 -10.65 -12.21 -23.54
CA LEU A 195 -11.26 -13.29 -22.75
C LEU A 195 -12.53 -13.86 -23.40
N GLY A 196 -12.62 -13.77 -24.73
CA GLY A 196 -13.79 -14.19 -25.51
C GLY A 196 -14.95 -13.19 -25.45
N LYS A 197 -16.18 -13.70 -25.40
CA LYS A 197 -17.43 -12.92 -25.39
C LYS A 197 -18.39 -13.40 -24.29
N THR A 198 -19.36 -12.58 -23.93
CA THR A 198 -20.56 -13.00 -23.19
C THR A 198 -21.55 -13.71 -24.11
N ASP A 199 -22.56 -14.38 -23.53
CA ASP A 199 -23.70 -14.93 -24.25
C ASP A 199 -24.48 -13.86 -25.06
N SER A 200 -24.39 -12.59 -24.62
CA SER A 200 -24.91 -11.41 -25.31
C SER A 200 -23.95 -10.79 -26.34
N GLY A 201 -22.84 -11.47 -26.68
CA GLY A 201 -21.87 -11.05 -27.70
C GLY A 201 -20.87 -9.96 -27.28
N ILE A 202 -20.96 -9.44 -26.06
CA ILE A 202 -20.07 -8.38 -25.54
C ILE A 202 -18.66 -8.95 -25.36
N LYS A 203 -17.64 -8.27 -25.91
CA LYS A 203 -16.23 -8.68 -25.75
C LYS A 203 -15.83 -8.62 -24.26
N LYS A 204 -15.24 -9.69 -23.76
CA LYS A 204 -14.58 -9.73 -22.45
C LYS A 204 -13.09 -9.46 -22.64
N CYS A 205 -12.50 -8.67 -21.74
CA CYS A 205 -11.06 -8.42 -21.76
C CYS A 205 -10.50 -8.18 -20.36
N ALA A 206 -9.21 -8.47 -20.24
CA ALA A 206 -8.35 -8.06 -19.14
C ALA A 206 -7.17 -7.25 -19.69
N HIS A 207 -6.32 -6.71 -18.83
CA HIS A 207 -5.17 -5.93 -19.22
C HIS A 207 -3.93 -6.39 -18.45
N LEU A 208 -2.88 -6.76 -19.19
CA LEU A 208 -1.57 -7.15 -18.69
C LEU A 208 -0.63 -5.97 -18.81
N VAL A 209 0.09 -5.66 -17.73
CA VAL A 209 1.24 -4.76 -17.79
C VAL A 209 2.47 -5.66 -17.98
N PRO A 210 3.20 -5.58 -19.11
CA PRO A 210 4.35 -6.45 -19.36
C PRO A 210 5.37 -6.37 -18.21
N LEU A 211 5.61 -7.50 -17.56
CA LEU A 211 6.38 -7.54 -16.32
C LEU A 211 7.86 -7.26 -16.58
N ARG A 212 8.43 -7.83 -17.66
CA ARG A 212 9.80 -7.55 -18.12
C ARG A 212 10.10 -6.05 -18.22
N LYS A 213 9.31 -5.31 -19.01
CA LYS A 213 9.44 -3.86 -19.17
C LYS A 213 9.25 -3.08 -17.86
N SER A 214 8.43 -3.61 -16.96
CA SER A 214 8.19 -2.98 -15.65
C SER A 214 9.38 -3.16 -14.71
N LEU A 215 9.99 -4.35 -14.69
CA LEU A 215 11.20 -4.65 -13.92
C LEU A 215 12.41 -3.89 -14.45
N GLU A 216 12.68 -3.98 -15.76
CA GLU A 216 13.73 -3.19 -16.45
C GLU A 216 13.58 -1.69 -16.17
N SER A 217 12.35 -1.17 -16.13
CA SER A 217 12.09 0.24 -15.82
C SER A 217 12.31 0.63 -14.36
N ILE A 218 12.30 -0.32 -13.43
CA ILE A 218 12.42 -0.07 -11.98
C ILE A 218 13.86 -0.26 -11.52
N LEU A 219 14.58 -1.21 -12.13
CA LEU A 219 16.01 -1.44 -11.92
C LEU A 219 16.90 -0.36 -12.58
N LYS A 220 16.30 0.61 -13.29
CA LYS A 220 16.94 1.87 -13.71
C LYS A 220 17.05 2.89 -12.57
N ASP A 221 16.27 2.76 -11.50
CA ASP A 221 16.40 3.58 -10.31
C ASP A 221 17.62 3.07 -9.51
N PRO A 222 18.62 3.92 -9.22
CA PRO A 222 19.91 3.48 -8.68
C PRO A 222 19.76 2.86 -7.29
N ASP A 223 18.94 3.44 -6.43
CA ASP A 223 18.70 2.96 -5.06
C ASP A 223 18.02 1.58 -5.08
N VAL A 224 17.04 1.40 -5.98
CA VAL A 224 16.39 0.10 -6.18
C VAL A 224 17.38 -0.95 -6.69
N LYS A 225 18.22 -0.59 -7.66
CA LYS A 225 19.26 -1.47 -8.22
C LYS A 225 20.26 -1.90 -7.14
N GLU A 226 20.78 -0.94 -6.38
CA GLU A 226 21.71 -1.18 -5.29
C GLU A 226 21.11 -2.10 -4.24
N HIS A 227 19.89 -1.82 -3.75
CA HIS A 227 19.21 -2.70 -2.81
C HIS A 227 19.03 -4.13 -3.33
N VAL A 228 18.74 -4.31 -4.63
CA VAL A 228 18.65 -5.65 -5.24
C VAL A 228 20.00 -6.36 -5.25
N LEU A 229 21.07 -5.70 -5.65
CA LEU A 229 22.42 -6.28 -5.68
C LEU A 229 22.92 -6.61 -4.27
N ASN A 230 22.76 -5.69 -3.31
CA ASN A 230 23.13 -5.89 -1.91
C ASN A 230 22.35 -7.06 -1.27
N SER A 231 21.10 -7.31 -1.69
CA SER A 231 20.31 -8.44 -1.17
C SER A 231 20.94 -9.81 -1.43
N PHE A 232 21.78 -9.95 -2.48
CA PHE A 232 22.47 -11.21 -2.79
C PHE A 232 23.59 -11.54 -1.81
N SER A 233 24.09 -10.54 -1.09
CA SER A 233 25.19 -10.66 -0.12
C SER A 233 24.73 -10.69 1.34
N LEU A 234 23.42 -10.57 1.60
CA LEU A 234 22.88 -10.62 2.96
C LEU A 234 23.09 -11.99 3.60
N ALA A 235 23.74 -12.00 4.76
CA ALA A 235 23.90 -13.17 5.61
C ALA A 235 22.80 -13.20 6.69
N SER A 236 22.14 -14.34 6.84
CA SER A 236 21.17 -14.55 7.92
C SER A 236 21.86 -14.59 9.27
N THR A 237 21.28 -13.94 10.28
CA THR A 237 21.76 -14.01 11.66
C THR A 237 21.29 -15.33 12.29
N PRO A 238 22.18 -16.15 12.88
CA PRO A 238 21.80 -17.44 13.44
C PRO A 238 20.64 -17.32 14.44
N ARG A 239 19.58 -18.11 14.22
CA ARG A 239 18.39 -18.22 15.10
C ARG A 239 17.55 -16.95 15.23
N VAL A 240 17.82 -15.93 14.42
CA VAL A 240 17.14 -14.62 14.44
C VAL A 240 16.53 -14.36 13.08
N LEU A 241 15.20 -14.23 13.05
CA LEU A 241 14.42 -13.94 11.85
C LEU A 241 14.09 -12.45 11.84
N GLN A 242 14.47 -11.74 10.77
CA GLN A 242 14.30 -10.27 10.69
C GLN A 242 14.06 -9.73 9.28
N GLY A 243 14.48 -10.49 8.26
CA GLY A 243 14.45 -10.07 6.87
C GLY A 243 13.27 -10.60 6.07
N PHE A 244 13.60 -11.08 4.87
CA PHE A 244 12.74 -11.86 3.96
C PHE A 244 13.48 -13.15 3.50
N THR A 245 14.72 -13.29 3.96
CA THR A 245 15.72 -14.24 3.50
C THR A 245 16.03 -15.29 4.55
N ASP A 246 15.62 -15.11 5.80
CA ASP A 246 16.00 -15.96 6.92
C ASP A 246 15.03 -17.15 7.05
N GLY A 247 13.76 -16.97 6.65
CA GLY A 247 12.73 -18.00 6.65
C GLY A 247 12.99 -19.16 5.68
N THR A 248 12.57 -20.38 6.06
CA THR A 248 12.90 -21.60 5.30
C THR A 248 12.38 -21.60 3.87
N ALA A 249 11.26 -20.94 3.57
CA ALA A 249 10.75 -20.86 2.20
C ALA A 249 11.72 -20.15 1.24
N TYR A 250 12.46 -19.14 1.73
CA TYR A 250 13.50 -18.47 0.94
C TYR A 250 14.73 -19.37 0.80
N GLN A 251 15.17 -20.01 1.89
CA GLN A 251 16.34 -20.89 1.87
C GLN A 251 16.13 -22.11 0.95
N GLU A 252 14.97 -22.77 1.02
CA GLU A 252 14.58 -23.85 0.10
C GLU A 252 14.57 -23.39 -1.37
N HIS A 253 14.10 -22.17 -1.63
CA HIS A 253 14.10 -21.61 -2.97
C HIS A 253 15.54 -21.29 -3.45
N LYS A 254 16.36 -20.66 -2.61
CA LYS A 254 17.78 -20.36 -2.88
C LYS A 254 18.56 -21.64 -3.22
N CYS A 255 18.31 -22.73 -2.50
CA CYS A 255 18.93 -24.04 -2.73
C CYS A 255 18.55 -24.72 -4.06
N LYS A 256 17.48 -24.28 -4.75
CA LYS A 256 17.09 -24.79 -6.08
C LYS A 256 17.87 -24.13 -7.22
N HIS A 257 18.33 -22.89 -7.03
CA HIS A 257 19.02 -22.07 -8.06
C HIS A 257 20.54 -22.08 -7.86
N GLN A 258 21.14 -23.27 -7.73
CA GLN A 258 22.59 -23.41 -7.53
C GLN A 258 23.41 -22.94 -8.73
N ASP A 259 22.83 -23.03 -9.92
CA ASP A 259 23.34 -22.54 -11.20
C ASP A 259 23.60 -21.02 -11.20
N THR A 260 22.82 -20.24 -10.43
CA THR A 260 23.02 -18.80 -10.23
C THR A 260 23.66 -18.46 -8.88
N ASN A 261 24.23 -19.45 -8.18
CA ASN A 261 24.71 -19.33 -6.80
C ASN A 261 23.64 -18.77 -5.84
N GLY A 262 22.36 -19.07 -6.10
CA GLY A 262 21.20 -18.59 -5.35
C GLY A 262 20.81 -17.14 -5.63
N LYS A 263 21.44 -16.44 -6.58
CA LYS A 263 21.07 -15.05 -6.94
C LYS A 263 19.80 -15.06 -7.80
N CYS A 264 18.70 -14.50 -7.28
CA CYS A 264 17.45 -14.35 -8.02
C CYS A 264 16.68 -13.08 -7.62
N ILE A 265 15.96 -12.48 -8.56
CA ILE A 265 15.04 -11.36 -8.30
C ILE A 265 13.71 -11.96 -7.81
N SER A 266 13.46 -11.87 -6.51
CA SER A 266 12.26 -12.40 -5.87
C SER A 266 11.07 -11.47 -6.05
N LEU A 267 9.94 -11.99 -6.53
CA LEU A 267 8.66 -11.29 -6.60
C LEU A 267 7.74 -11.73 -5.45
N ILE A 268 7.17 -10.74 -4.77
CA ILE A 268 6.01 -10.91 -3.88
C ILE A 268 4.78 -10.45 -4.66
N ILE A 269 3.86 -11.38 -4.96
CA ILE A 269 2.61 -11.07 -5.67
C ILE A 269 1.50 -10.78 -4.66
N PHE A 270 0.66 -9.78 -4.94
CA PHE A 270 -0.59 -9.51 -4.21
C PHE A 270 -1.77 -9.46 -5.17
N GLN A 271 -2.96 -9.91 -4.75
CA GLN A 271 -4.20 -9.67 -5.49
C GLN A 271 -5.40 -9.41 -4.59
N ASP A 272 -6.20 -8.41 -4.94
CA ASP A 272 -7.47 -8.09 -4.29
C ASP A 272 -8.46 -7.39 -5.26
N GLY A 273 -9.74 -7.58 -4.97
CA GLY A 273 -10.87 -7.03 -5.71
C GLY A 273 -11.28 -5.63 -5.24
N LEU A 274 -10.92 -4.61 -6.02
CA LEU A 274 -11.30 -3.21 -5.85
C LEU A 274 -12.81 -3.05 -5.61
N ASN A 275 -13.21 -2.61 -4.40
CA ASN A 275 -14.62 -2.57 -4.01
C ASN A 275 -15.45 -1.48 -4.73
N THR A 276 -16.12 -1.94 -5.79
CA THR A 276 -17.40 -1.50 -6.39
C THR A 276 -18.22 -0.37 -5.74
N LYS A 277 -18.52 -0.50 -4.44
CA LYS A 277 -19.73 0.13 -3.85
C LYS A 277 -19.62 1.63 -3.61
N ALA A 278 -18.41 2.18 -3.52
CA ALA A 278 -18.18 3.62 -3.37
C ALA A 278 -18.36 4.43 -4.68
N PHE A 279 -18.84 3.78 -5.76
CA PHE A 279 -19.01 4.38 -7.08
C PHE A 279 -20.48 4.56 -7.50
N GLY A 280 -21.44 4.12 -6.68
CA GLY A 280 -22.88 4.29 -6.92
C GLY A 280 -23.65 2.97 -7.12
N PRO A 281 -25.00 3.00 -7.08
CA PRO A 281 -25.84 1.80 -7.00
C PRO A 281 -25.71 0.85 -8.22
N SER A 282 -25.41 1.39 -9.41
CA SER A 282 -25.21 0.64 -10.65
C SER A 282 -23.83 -0.04 -10.77
N HIS A 283 -22.83 0.34 -9.95
CA HIS A 283 -21.43 -0.04 -10.18
C HIS A 283 -21.01 -1.40 -9.59
N GLY A 284 -21.86 -2.05 -8.79
CA GLY A 284 -21.59 -3.39 -8.24
C GLY A 284 -21.35 -4.49 -9.30
N ALA A 285 -21.75 -4.24 -10.55
CA ALA A 285 -21.57 -5.15 -11.68
C ALA A 285 -20.17 -5.10 -12.36
N GLN A 286 -19.30 -4.17 -11.95
CA GLN A 286 -17.99 -3.93 -12.60
C GLN A 286 -16.79 -4.09 -11.66
N LYS A 287 -16.87 -4.93 -10.62
CA LYS A 287 -15.78 -5.12 -9.64
C LYS A 287 -14.49 -5.65 -10.30
N PRO A 288 -13.40 -4.87 -10.42
CA PRO A 288 -12.12 -5.35 -10.93
C PRO A 288 -11.35 -6.10 -9.84
N ASN A 289 -10.61 -7.12 -10.24
CA ASN A 289 -9.54 -7.77 -9.47
C ASN A 289 -8.20 -7.34 -10.07
N ALA A 290 -7.30 -6.86 -9.22
CA ALA A 290 -6.00 -6.35 -9.62
C ALA A 290 -4.90 -7.20 -8.99
N PHE A 291 -3.93 -7.61 -9.80
CA PHE A 291 -2.70 -8.27 -9.38
C PHE A 291 -1.59 -7.23 -9.39
N TYR A 292 -0.76 -7.27 -8.35
CA TYR A 292 0.35 -6.38 -8.10
C TYR A 292 1.59 -7.20 -7.76
N PHE A 293 2.76 -6.59 -7.90
CA PHE A 293 4.00 -7.16 -7.38
C PHE A 293 4.85 -6.10 -6.66
N THR A 294 5.74 -6.59 -5.81
CA THR A 294 6.90 -5.85 -5.28
C THR A 294 8.12 -6.79 -5.25
N LEU A 295 9.32 -6.23 -5.12
CA LEU A 295 10.58 -6.98 -5.08
C LEU A 295 10.87 -7.41 -3.63
N GLY A 296 10.97 -8.71 -3.38
CA GLY A 296 11.35 -9.27 -2.08
C GLY A 296 12.75 -8.87 -1.64
N ASN A 297 13.65 -8.69 -2.60
CA ASN A 297 15.03 -8.22 -2.42
C ASN A 297 15.14 -6.84 -1.74
N LEU A 298 14.13 -5.98 -1.87
CA LEU A 298 14.15 -4.66 -1.25
C LEU A 298 14.04 -4.77 0.28
N PRO A 299 14.71 -3.89 1.05
CA PRO A 299 14.57 -3.86 2.50
C PRO A 299 13.12 -3.52 2.90
N PRO A 300 12.59 -4.03 4.03
CA PRO A 300 11.16 -3.97 4.35
C PRO A 300 10.54 -2.56 4.33
N GLU A 301 11.31 -1.57 4.78
CA GLU A 301 11.00 -0.14 4.82
C GLU A 301 10.74 0.48 3.45
N VAL A 302 11.40 -0.04 2.40
CA VAL A 302 11.26 0.38 0.99
C VAL A 302 10.25 -0.50 0.25
N ARG A 303 10.26 -1.81 0.51
CA ARG A 303 9.48 -2.87 -0.18
C ARG A 303 7.98 -2.57 -0.33
N TYR A 304 7.38 -1.85 0.63
CA TYR A 304 5.95 -1.49 0.64
C TYR A 304 5.67 0.02 0.57
N LYS A 305 6.63 0.82 0.08
CA LYS A 305 6.31 2.18 -0.44
C LYS A 305 5.35 2.05 -1.63
N LEU A 306 4.48 3.04 -1.85
CA LEU A 306 3.47 2.89 -2.90
C LEU A 306 4.14 2.94 -4.27
N GLU A 307 5.12 3.80 -4.41
CA GLU A 307 5.93 4.07 -5.60
C GLU A 307 6.57 2.78 -6.14
N ILE A 308 7.04 1.92 -5.23
CA ILE A 308 7.63 0.60 -5.49
C ILE A 308 6.60 -0.46 -5.90
N ILE A 309 5.46 -0.57 -5.22
CA ILE A 309 4.41 -1.55 -5.57
C ILE A 309 3.88 -1.26 -6.98
N GLN A 310 3.96 -2.24 -7.89
CA GLN A 310 3.51 -2.14 -9.27
C GLN A 310 2.26 -2.96 -9.56
N MET A 311 1.57 -2.66 -10.67
CA MET A 311 0.51 -3.51 -11.23
C MET A 311 1.10 -4.53 -12.21
N ALA A 312 0.63 -5.77 -12.12
CA ALA A 312 0.87 -6.84 -13.08
C ALA A 312 -0.31 -7.02 -14.04
N TYR A 313 -1.53 -7.15 -13.50
CA TYR A 313 -2.69 -7.60 -14.26
C TYR A 313 -4.00 -7.03 -13.71
N MET A 314 -4.98 -6.77 -14.57
CA MET A 314 -6.32 -6.36 -14.15
C MET A 314 -7.43 -7.02 -14.98
N VAL A 315 -8.35 -7.69 -14.28
CA VAL A 315 -9.46 -8.45 -14.86
C VAL A 315 -10.75 -8.19 -14.05
N LEU A 316 -11.94 -8.27 -14.66
CA LEU A 316 -13.18 -8.14 -13.90
C LEU A 316 -13.53 -9.45 -13.17
N GLU A 317 -13.91 -9.36 -11.89
CA GLU A 317 -14.29 -10.53 -11.08
C GLU A 317 -15.47 -11.30 -11.70
N ARG A 318 -16.34 -10.62 -12.45
CA ARG A 318 -17.47 -11.25 -13.17
C ARG A 318 -17.00 -12.16 -14.31
N ASP A 319 -15.87 -11.86 -14.94
CA ASP A 319 -15.35 -12.61 -16.08
C ASP A 319 -14.53 -13.82 -15.61
N LEU A 320 -14.15 -13.86 -14.33
CA LEU A 320 -13.64 -15.03 -13.61
C LEU A 320 -14.76 -15.92 -13.02
N LYS A 321 -16.04 -15.50 -13.07
CA LYS A 321 -17.16 -16.30 -12.55
C LYS A 321 -17.61 -17.32 -13.58
N LEU A 322 -17.72 -18.56 -13.12
CA LEU A 322 -18.25 -19.68 -13.90
C LEU A 322 -19.76 -19.53 -14.09
N SER A 323 -20.22 -19.63 -15.33
CA SER A 323 -21.63 -19.89 -15.64
C SER A 323 -21.99 -21.36 -15.38
N GLN A 324 -23.28 -21.69 -15.42
CA GLN A 324 -23.71 -23.10 -15.41
C GLN A 324 -23.19 -23.87 -16.62
N SER A 325 -23.04 -23.23 -17.78
CA SER A 325 -22.46 -23.84 -18.98
C SER A 325 -20.97 -24.14 -18.77
N ASP A 326 -20.21 -23.17 -18.25
CA ASP A 326 -18.78 -23.34 -17.97
C ASP A 326 -18.54 -24.50 -17.00
N GLU A 327 -19.33 -24.59 -15.93
CA GLU A 327 -19.25 -25.68 -14.97
C GLU A 327 -19.63 -27.01 -15.62
N LEU A 328 -20.77 -27.10 -16.33
CA LEU A 328 -21.18 -28.36 -16.97
C LEU A 328 -20.21 -28.82 -18.08
N ASN A 329 -19.46 -27.91 -18.69
CA ASN A 329 -18.46 -28.21 -19.73
C ASN A 329 -17.02 -28.26 -19.21
N ASP A 330 -16.81 -28.22 -17.88
CA ASP A 330 -15.51 -28.32 -17.23
C ASP A 330 -14.51 -27.19 -17.60
N ILE A 331 -15.03 -26.05 -18.04
CA ILE A 331 -14.24 -24.87 -18.43
C ILE A 331 -13.60 -24.26 -17.18
N ASP A 332 -12.32 -23.91 -17.26
CA ASP A 332 -11.58 -23.23 -16.19
C ASP A 332 -11.30 -21.76 -16.56
N ARG A 333 -12.27 -20.89 -16.25
CA ARG A 333 -12.17 -19.44 -16.48
C ARG A 333 -11.02 -18.79 -15.72
N LEU A 334 -10.58 -19.34 -14.59
CA LEU A 334 -9.46 -18.77 -13.84
C LEU A 334 -8.13 -19.09 -14.51
N LYS A 335 -7.95 -20.35 -14.94
CA LYS A 335 -6.77 -20.77 -15.72
C LYS A 335 -6.70 -20.07 -17.07
N GLU A 336 -7.81 -19.98 -17.81
CA GLU A 336 -7.89 -19.22 -19.07
C GLU A 336 -7.50 -17.75 -18.88
N ALA A 337 -8.08 -17.08 -17.87
CA ALA A 337 -7.89 -15.65 -17.68
C ALA A 337 -6.53 -15.28 -17.08
N LEU A 338 -5.86 -16.16 -16.33
CA LEU A 338 -4.53 -15.91 -15.79
C LEU A 338 -3.40 -16.43 -16.67
N LYS A 339 -3.70 -17.21 -17.72
CA LYS A 339 -2.69 -17.80 -18.62
C LYS A 339 -1.61 -16.78 -19.08
N PRO A 340 -1.93 -15.57 -19.58
CA PRO A 340 -0.90 -14.64 -20.05
C PRO A 340 0.01 -14.11 -18.94
N LEU A 341 -0.52 -13.93 -17.72
CA LEU A 341 0.29 -13.53 -16.56
C LEU A 341 1.23 -14.66 -16.12
N ILE A 342 0.73 -15.90 -16.11
CA ILE A 342 1.54 -17.09 -15.82
C ILE A 342 2.65 -17.28 -16.87
N GLU A 343 2.35 -17.05 -18.16
CA GLU A 343 3.34 -17.17 -19.25
C GLU A 343 4.41 -16.06 -19.19
N ASP A 344 4.05 -14.81 -18.86
CA ASP A 344 5.01 -13.71 -18.65
C ASP A 344 5.93 -14.00 -17.44
N LEU A 345 5.39 -14.57 -16.36
CA LEU A 345 6.17 -15.01 -15.19
C LEU A 345 7.11 -16.19 -15.51
N ILE A 346 6.66 -17.18 -16.28
CA ILE A 346 7.51 -18.31 -16.71
C ILE A 346 8.65 -17.81 -17.60
N ASN A 347 8.35 -16.91 -18.56
CA ASN A 347 9.36 -16.28 -19.41
C ASN A 347 10.42 -15.54 -18.59
N LEU A 348 9.98 -14.76 -17.60
CA LEU A 348 10.85 -14.00 -16.71
C LEU A 348 11.76 -14.88 -15.84
N LYS A 349 11.28 -16.03 -15.38
CA LYS A 349 12.12 -17.00 -14.66
C LYS A 349 13.15 -17.64 -15.58
N GLN A 350 12.74 -18.07 -16.79
CA GLN A 350 13.59 -18.80 -17.73
C GLN A 350 14.63 -17.94 -18.44
N GLN A 351 14.32 -16.67 -18.73
CA GLN A 351 15.19 -15.75 -19.47
C GLN A 351 15.85 -14.68 -18.58
N GLY A 352 15.37 -14.52 -17.34
CA GLY A 352 15.88 -13.53 -16.39
C GLY A 352 15.74 -12.07 -16.83
N ILE A 353 16.38 -11.21 -16.05
CA ILE A 353 16.60 -9.79 -16.32
C ILE A 353 18.11 -9.53 -16.23
N GLU A 354 18.64 -8.79 -17.20
CA GLU A 354 20.04 -8.39 -17.23
C GLU A 354 20.29 -7.15 -16.34
N ILE A 355 21.30 -7.23 -15.49
CA ILE A 355 21.81 -6.12 -14.67
C ILE A 355 23.34 -6.22 -14.70
N ASP A 356 24.03 -5.16 -15.14
CA ASP A 356 25.50 -5.08 -15.22
C ASP A 356 26.17 -6.25 -15.98
N ASN A 357 25.52 -6.72 -17.05
CA ASN A 357 25.88 -7.87 -17.89
C ASN A 357 25.76 -9.25 -17.19
N GLU A 358 25.26 -9.35 -15.96
CA GLU A 358 24.79 -10.60 -15.36
C GLU A 358 23.28 -10.77 -15.56
N VAL A 359 22.82 -11.98 -15.91
CA VAL A 359 21.39 -12.28 -16.08
C VAL A 359 20.86 -13.00 -14.83
N TYR A 360 19.88 -12.40 -14.16
CA TYR A 360 19.28 -12.95 -12.95
C TYR A 360 17.86 -13.50 -13.21
N PRO A 361 17.56 -14.76 -12.84
CA PRO A 361 16.21 -15.30 -12.94
C PRO A 361 15.26 -14.53 -12.02
N VAL A 362 14.04 -14.30 -12.49
CA VAL A 362 12.99 -13.65 -11.72
C VAL A 362 12.00 -14.70 -11.21
N CYS A 363 11.90 -14.84 -9.89
CA CYS A 363 11.18 -15.95 -9.27
C CYS A 363 10.02 -15.45 -8.41
N VAL A 364 8.85 -16.08 -8.52
CA VAL A 364 7.72 -15.80 -7.62
C VAL A 364 7.98 -16.51 -6.29
N GLN A 365 8.28 -15.75 -5.25
CA GLN A 365 8.62 -16.32 -3.94
C GLN A 365 7.35 -16.62 -3.12
N ILE A 366 6.44 -15.64 -3.03
CA ILE A 366 5.21 -15.74 -2.23
C ILE A 366 4.05 -14.95 -2.85
N SER A 367 2.84 -15.37 -2.50
CA SER A 367 1.57 -14.70 -2.78
C SER A 367 0.92 -14.22 -1.48
N VAL A 368 0.90 -12.91 -1.25
CA VAL A 368 0.29 -12.26 -0.08
C VAL A 368 -1.13 -11.78 -0.40
N GLY A 369 -2.05 -11.81 0.57
CA GLY A 369 -3.41 -11.31 0.38
C GLY A 369 -4.38 -11.73 1.49
N ASP A 370 -5.62 -11.28 1.39
CA ASP A 370 -6.67 -11.68 2.34
C ASP A 370 -7.01 -13.17 2.18
N SER A 371 -7.59 -13.75 3.24
CA SER A 371 -7.91 -15.18 3.26
C SER A 371 -8.96 -15.60 2.23
N LEU A 372 -9.86 -14.71 1.78
CA LEU A 372 -10.82 -15.02 0.72
C LEU A 372 -10.17 -15.04 -0.68
N GLY A 373 -9.27 -14.08 -0.94
CA GLY A 373 -8.48 -13.95 -2.15
C GLY A 373 -7.46 -15.08 -2.29
N GLN A 374 -6.64 -15.35 -1.27
CA GLN A 374 -5.66 -16.44 -1.30
C GLN A 374 -6.34 -17.80 -1.52
N ASN A 375 -7.47 -18.08 -0.83
CA ASN A 375 -8.22 -19.31 -1.09
C ASN A 375 -8.90 -19.33 -2.48
N PHE A 376 -9.11 -18.19 -3.13
CA PHE A 376 -9.61 -18.15 -4.51
C PHE A 376 -8.56 -18.59 -5.52
N ILE A 377 -7.37 -17.98 -5.49
CA ILE A 377 -6.27 -18.32 -6.41
C ILE A 377 -5.65 -19.67 -6.08
N GLY A 378 -5.63 -20.07 -4.81
CA GLY A 378 -5.10 -21.36 -4.36
C GLY A 378 -5.97 -22.57 -4.69
N GLY A 379 -7.09 -22.43 -5.40
CA GLY A 379 -8.00 -23.55 -5.68
C GLY A 379 -8.69 -24.11 -4.43
N LEU A 380 -8.83 -23.32 -3.36
CA LEU A 380 -9.36 -23.76 -2.07
C LEU A 380 -10.83 -23.35 -1.86
N VAL A 381 -11.47 -23.91 -0.83
CA VAL A 381 -12.80 -23.48 -0.38
C VAL A 381 -12.77 -22.05 0.16
N ARG A 382 -13.81 -21.29 -0.15
CA ARG A 382 -13.96 -19.87 0.24
C ARG A 382 -15.04 -19.63 1.30
N ASN A 383 -15.64 -20.71 1.82
CA ASN A 383 -16.68 -20.66 2.85
C ASN A 383 -16.07 -21.12 4.17
N PHE A 384 -15.72 -20.16 5.02
CA PHE A 384 -15.12 -20.42 6.33
C PHE A 384 -16.15 -20.80 7.41
N SER A 385 -17.44 -20.56 7.17
CA SER A 385 -18.50 -20.79 8.15
C SER A 385 -18.96 -22.26 8.20
N THR A 386 -19.18 -22.87 7.03
CA THR A 386 -19.79 -24.21 6.91
C THR A 386 -18.94 -25.26 6.20
N ALA A 387 -17.76 -24.93 5.65
CA ALA A 387 -16.88 -25.96 5.10
C ALA A 387 -16.22 -26.76 6.24
N GLN A 388 -16.14 -28.08 6.05
CA GLN A 388 -15.56 -28.99 7.04
C GLN A 388 -14.05 -28.85 7.18
N SER A 389 -13.34 -28.49 6.11
CA SER A 389 -11.91 -28.13 6.16
C SER A 389 -11.75 -26.83 5.40
N SER A 390 -11.52 -25.72 6.11
CA SER A 390 -11.41 -24.38 5.51
C SER A 390 -10.02 -23.76 5.61
N CYS A 391 -9.10 -24.39 6.36
CA CYS A 391 -7.74 -23.93 6.52
C CYS A 391 -6.94 -24.06 5.22
N ARG A 392 -6.13 -23.05 4.85
CA ARG A 392 -5.23 -23.12 3.69
C ARG A 392 -3.94 -23.91 3.94
N PHE A 393 -3.46 -23.92 5.18
CA PHE A 393 -2.21 -24.56 5.56
C PHE A 393 -2.36 -26.08 5.71
N CYS A 394 -3.30 -26.54 6.55
CA CYS A 394 -3.47 -27.96 6.87
C CYS A 394 -4.89 -28.51 6.53
N PRO A 395 -5.05 -29.84 6.36
CA PRO A 395 -6.33 -30.49 6.04
C PRO A 395 -7.25 -30.77 7.25
N ILE A 396 -7.06 -30.11 8.40
CA ILE A 396 -7.84 -30.35 9.62
C ILE A 396 -9.36 -30.22 9.39
N SER A 397 -10.15 -30.91 10.20
CA SER A 397 -11.61 -30.73 10.21
C SER A 397 -12.03 -29.67 11.23
N LYS A 398 -13.13 -28.97 10.96
CA LYS A 398 -13.72 -27.98 11.86
C LYS A 398 -14.18 -28.63 13.17
N ALA A 399 -14.65 -29.88 13.13
CA ALA A 399 -15.00 -30.64 14.32
C ALA A 399 -13.78 -30.83 15.22
N LEU A 400 -12.70 -31.42 14.67
CA LEU A 400 -11.46 -31.67 15.40
C LEU A 400 -10.83 -30.38 15.96
N PHE A 401 -10.76 -29.30 15.17
CA PHE A 401 -10.28 -28.01 15.67
C PHE A 401 -11.17 -27.41 16.78
N VAL A 402 -12.49 -27.61 16.77
CA VAL A 402 -13.35 -27.10 17.86
C VAL A 402 -13.21 -27.96 19.13
N GLU A 403 -12.96 -29.26 18.96
CA GLU A 403 -12.69 -30.20 20.05
C GLU A 403 -11.29 -29.96 20.67
N GLU A 404 -10.27 -29.73 19.86
CA GLU A 404 -8.88 -29.53 20.28
C GLU A 404 -8.35 -28.20 19.69
N ALA A 405 -8.73 -27.10 20.34
CA ALA A 405 -8.54 -25.73 19.82
C ALA A 405 -7.10 -25.35 19.48
N TRP A 406 -6.13 -25.98 20.13
CA TRP A 406 -4.69 -25.73 19.97
C TRP A 406 -4.00 -26.73 19.04
N GLU A 407 -4.64 -27.83 18.64
CA GLU A 407 -4.01 -28.87 17.84
C GLU A 407 -3.92 -28.49 16.35
N THR A 408 -2.79 -28.87 15.75
CA THR A 408 -2.52 -28.70 14.32
C THR A 408 -2.09 -30.03 13.74
N VAL A 409 -2.71 -30.42 12.63
CA VAL A 409 -2.17 -31.49 11.77
C VAL A 409 -1.17 -30.89 10.76
N ASP A 410 -0.33 -31.74 10.19
CA ASP A 410 0.71 -31.37 9.23
C ASP A 410 0.24 -30.43 8.12
N PHE A 411 1.15 -29.56 7.67
CA PHE A 411 0.93 -28.68 6.53
C PHE A 411 0.75 -29.52 5.26
N ARG A 412 -0.13 -29.08 4.36
CA ARG A 412 -0.36 -29.77 3.09
C ARG A 412 0.90 -29.78 2.24
N THR A 413 1.39 -30.95 1.89
CA THR A 413 2.42 -31.08 0.86
C THR A 413 1.82 -30.82 -0.54
N PRO A 414 2.63 -30.49 -1.56
CA PRO A 414 2.16 -30.41 -2.94
C PRO A 414 1.49 -31.71 -3.41
N ALA A 415 2.09 -32.86 -3.13
CA ALA A 415 1.54 -34.17 -3.46
C ALA A 415 0.15 -34.42 -2.83
N GLN A 416 -0.05 -34.07 -1.56
CA GLN A 416 -1.37 -34.16 -0.90
C GLN A 416 -2.41 -33.21 -1.53
N TYR A 417 -1.99 -31.99 -1.93
CA TYR A 417 -2.88 -31.06 -2.62
C TYR A 417 -3.36 -31.65 -3.94
N ASP A 418 -2.45 -32.16 -4.78
CA ASP A 418 -2.79 -32.73 -6.08
C ASP A 418 -3.63 -34.01 -5.96
N GLU A 419 -3.37 -34.87 -4.96
CA GLU A 419 -4.25 -35.99 -4.61
C GLU A 419 -5.66 -35.48 -4.28
N PHE A 420 -5.79 -34.44 -3.45
CA PHE A 420 -7.10 -33.89 -3.08
C PHE A 420 -7.80 -33.21 -4.26
N VAL A 421 -7.08 -32.65 -5.25
CA VAL A 421 -7.65 -32.17 -6.52
C VAL A 421 -8.27 -33.34 -7.30
N VAL A 422 -7.56 -34.46 -7.43
CA VAL A 422 -8.06 -35.69 -8.11
C VAL A 422 -9.29 -36.25 -7.40
N LEU A 423 -9.26 -36.36 -6.06
CA LEU A 423 -10.40 -36.84 -5.26
C LEU A 423 -11.60 -35.88 -5.34
N ALA A 424 -11.36 -34.57 -5.32
CA ALA A 424 -12.41 -33.57 -5.55
C ALA A 424 -13.00 -33.67 -6.97
N LYS A 425 -12.18 -33.97 -7.99
CA LYS A 425 -12.62 -34.19 -9.38
C LYS A 425 -13.50 -35.42 -9.51
N ALA A 426 -13.11 -36.54 -8.89
CA ALA A 426 -13.93 -37.76 -8.88
C ALA A 426 -15.31 -37.51 -8.25
N LYS A 427 -15.35 -36.86 -7.08
CA LYS A 427 -16.58 -36.44 -6.40
C LYS A 427 -17.42 -35.48 -7.25
N TRP A 428 -16.78 -34.52 -7.93
CA TRP A 428 -17.46 -33.57 -8.80
C TRP A 428 -18.08 -34.25 -10.02
N MET A 429 -17.38 -35.20 -10.66
CA MET A 429 -17.93 -35.99 -11.76
C MET A 429 -19.18 -36.78 -11.36
N GLN A 430 -19.23 -37.31 -10.14
CA GLN A 430 -20.43 -37.98 -9.60
C GLN A 430 -21.61 -37.00 -9.47
N VAL A 431 -21.37 -35.82 -8.85
CA VAL A 431 -22.40 -34.77 -8.70
C VAL A 431 -22.88 -34.28 -10.07
N ARG A 432 -21.97 -34.11 -11.05
CA ARG A 432 -22.29 -33.71 -12.43
C ARG A 432 -23.15 -34.75 -13.14
N ARG A 433 -22.79 -36.04 -13.06
CA ARG A 433 -23.60 -37.14 -13.62
C ARG A 433 -25.00 -37.16 -13.01
N LYS A 434 -25.13 -36.94 -11.68
CA LYS A 434 -26.44 -36.83 -11.01
C LYS A 434 -27.23 -35.61 -11.51
N GLY A 435 -26.61 -34.43 -11.57
CA GLY A 435 -27.25 -33.20 -12.07
C GLY A 435 -27.71 -33.30 -13.53
N LEU A 436 -26.93 -33.94 -14.41
CA LEU A 436 -27.32 -34.18 -15.80
C LEU A 436 -28.50 -35.15 -15.91
N ARG A 437 -28.56 -36.19 -15.06
CA ARG A 437 -29.73 -37.10 -14.98
C ARG A 437 -30.97 -36.36 -14.46
N GLU A 438 -30.84 -35.57 -13.40
CA GLU A 438 -31.93 -34.71 -12.89
C GLU A 438 -32.45 -33.76 -14.00
N GLN A 439 -31.57 -33.12 -14.78
CA GLN A 439 -31.94 -32.28 -15.92
C GLN A 439 -32.59 -33.05 -17.09
N ALA A 440 -32.20 -34.31 -17.33
CA ALA A 440 -32.82 -35.16 -18.35
C ALA A 440 -34.26 -35.53 -17.95
N VAL A 441 -34.45 -36.05 -16.73
CA VAL A 441 -35.76 -36.40 -16.18
C VAL A 441 -36.74 -35.21 -16.24
N CYS A 442 -36.26 -33.99 -15.96
CA CYS A 442 -37.12 -32.81 -16.01
C CYS A 442 -37.46 -32.35 -17.43
N ARG A 443 -36.54 -32.53 -18.41
CA ARG A 443 -36.89 -32.37 -19.83
C ARG A 443 -37.94 -33.40 -20.25
N ASP A 444 -37.82 -34.65 -19.83
CA ASP A 444 -38.80 -35.70 -20.13
C ASP A 444 -40.17 -35.41 -19.49
N ILE A 445 -40.23 -34.92 -18.25
CA ILE A 445 -41.48 -34.51 -17.60
C ILE A 445 -42.14 -33.35 -18.36
N ILE A 446 -41.37 -32.35 -18.79
CA ILE A 446 -41.88 -31.22 -19.59
C ILE A 446 -42.40 -31.70 -20.95
N GLN A 447 -41.66 -32.60 -21.62
CA GLN A 447 -42.09 -33.18 -22.90
C GLN A 447 -43.33 -34.08 -22.76
N LYS A 448 -43.39 -34.95 -21.74
CA LYS A 448 -44.57 -35.80 -21.46
C LYS A 448 -45.82 -34.96 -21.18
N ARG A 449 -45.71 -33.90 -20.37
CA ARG A 449 -46.84 -32.98 -20.12
C ARG A 449 -47.29 -32.28 -21.41
N ALA A 450 -46.36 -31.85 -22.26
CA ALA A 450 -46.68 -31.25 -23.55
C ALA A 450 -47.38 -32.25 -24.51
N ARG A 451 -46.95 -33.52 -24.56
CA ARG A 451 -47.61 -34.57 -25.36
C ARG A 451 -49.02 -34.88 -24.87
N ASN A 452 -49.26 -34.80 -23.56
CA ASN A 452 -50.57 -35.05 -22.94
C ASN A 452 -51.52 -33.82 -22.96
N GLY A 453 -51.26 -32.81 -23.80
CA GLY A 453 -52.08 -31.60 -23.90
C GLY A 453 -51.99 -30.62 -22.71
N ILE A 454 -51.19 -30.92 -21.68
CA ILE A 454 -51.05 -30.08 -20.48
C ILE A 454 -50.02 -28.97 -20.76
N MET A 455 -50.51 -27.83 -21.28
CA MET A 455 -49.70 -26.63 -21.47
C MET A 455 -49.26 -26.02 -20.13
N LEU A 456 -48.04 -26.33 -19.70
CA LEU A 456 -47.36 -25.58 -18.65
C LEU A 456 -47.18 -24.12 -19.08
N THR A 457 -47.57 -23.18 -18.22
CA THR A 457 -47.41 -21.75 -18.51
C THR A 457 -45.92 -21.37 -18.65
N PRO A 458 -45.58 -20.29 -19.38
CA PRO A 458 -44.20 -19.80 -19.47
C PRO A 458 -43.57 -19.48 -18.10
N ALA A 459 -44.37 -19.21 -17.07
CA ALA A 459 -43.91 -19.07 -15.70
C ALA A 459 -43.56 -20.43 -15.08
N GLN A 460 -44.48 -21.41 -15.12
CA GLN A 460 -44.25 -22.77 -14.58
C GLN A 460 -43.04 -23.47 -15.21
N LYS A 461 -42.86 -23.35 -16.54
CA LYS A 461 -41.68 -23.87 -17.25
C LYS A 461 -40.38 -23.23 -16.73
N ARG A 462 -40.37 -21.91 -16.51
CA ARG A 462 -39.23 -21.18 -15.94
C ARG A 462 -38.95 -21.58 -14.50
N THR A 463 -39.96 -21.66 -13.63
CA THR A 463 -39.79 -22.04 -12.21
C THR A 463 -39.19 -23.44 -12.07
N LEU A 464 -39.73 -24.43 -12.80
CA LEU A 464 -39.23 -25.81 -12.73
C LEU A 464 -37.78 -25.93 -13.24
N SER A 465 -37.46 -25.23 -14.34
CA SER A 465 -36.10 -25.19 -14.89
C SER A 465 -35.11 -24.49 -13.94
N GLN A 466 -35.49 -23.33 -13.39
CA GLN A 466 -34.64 -22.53 -12.50
C GLN A 466 -34.38 -23.22 -11.15
N ALA A 467 -35.38 -23.83 -10.52
CA ALA A 467 -35.21 -24.50 -9.23
C ALA A 467 -34.16 -25.62 -9.29
N ILE A 468 -34.18 -26.40 -10.38
CA ILE A 468 -33.32 -27.57 -10.56
C ILE A 468 -31.94 -27.15 -11.08
N SER A 469 -31.90 -26.18 -12.01
CA SER A 469 -30.66 -25.53 -12.43
C SER A 469 -29.88 -24.95 -11.25
N LYS A 470 -30.50 -24.08 -10.44
CA LYS A 470 -29.84 -23.32 -9.37
C LYS A 470 -29.33 -24.23 -8.25
N THR A 471 -30.15 -25.19 -7.81
CA THR A 471 -29.79 -26.12 -6.73
C THR A 471 -28.79 -27.19 -7.18
N GLY A 472 -28.83 -27.61 -8.45
CA GLY A 472 -27.80 -28.49 -9.05
C GLY A 472 -26.46 -27.78 -9.23
N PHE A 473 -26.47 -26.55 -9.77
CA PHE A 473 -25.28 -25.75 -9.99
C PHE A 473 -24.57 -25.36 -8.68
N GLN A 474 -25.32 -24.95 -7.65
CA GLN A 474 -24.74 -24.66 -6.32
C GLN A 474 -24.09 -25.90 -5.68
N ARG A 475 -24.66 -27.11 -5.89
CA ARG A 475 -24.05 -28.37 -5.46
C ARG A 475 -22.74 -28.67 -6.19
N LEU A 476 -22.59 -28.30 -7.47
CA LEU A 476 -21.35 -28.48 -8.25
C LEU A 476 -20.22 -27.56 -7.80
N VAL A 477 -20.50 -26.25 -7.76
CA VAL A 477 -19.50 -25.21 -7.44
C VAL A 477 -19.00 -25.29 -5.98
N SER A 478 -19.71 -26.02 -5.11
CA SER A 478 -19.30 -26.28 -3.73
C SER A 478 -18.50 -27.59 -3.54
N VAL A 479 -18.31 -28.41 -4.57
CA VAL A 479 -17.55 -29.66 -4.45
C VAL A 479 -16.08 -29.38 -4.12
N ASN A 480 -15.63 -30.05 -3.06
CA ASN A 480 -14.26 -30.06 -2.58
C ASN A 480 -13.97 -31.38 -1.85
N TYR A 481 -12.68 -31.64 -1.63
CA TYR A 481 -12.16 -32.69 -0.77
C TYR A 481 -11.12 -32.07 0.18
N LYS A 482 -11.28 -32.26 1.50
CA LYS A 482 -10.41 -31.67 2.55
C LYS A 482 -10.07 -30.18 2.35
N GLY A 483 -11.02 -29.40 1.80
CA GLY A 483 -10.87 -27.97 1.53
C GLY A 483 -10.26 -27.60 0.17
N VAL A 484 -9.76 -28.56 -0.59
CA VAL A 484 -9.21 -28.39 -1.95
C VAL A 484 -10.32 -28.62 -2.99
N LYS A 485 -10.39 -27.77 -4.02
CA LYS A 485 -11.35 -27.91 -5.13
C LYS A 485 -10.77 -28.78 -6.24
N TYR A 486 -11.64 -29.20 -7.14
CA TYR A 486 -11.27 -30.01 -8.30
C TYR A 486 -10.55 -29.26 -9.43
N ARG A 487 -10.55 -27.92 -9.38
CA ARG A 487 -9.72 -27.07 -10.26
C ARG A 487 -8.53 -26.59 -9.40
N PRO A 488 -7.28 -26.97 -9.76
CA PRO A 488 -6.09 -26.56 -9.03
C PRO A 488 -5.83 -25.06 -9.22
N SER A 489 -4.85 -24.52 -8.48
CA SER A 489 -4.34 -23.17 -8.76
C SER A 489 -3.68 -23.10 -10.15
N PRO A 490 -3.91 -22.05 -10.96
CA PRO A 490 -3.12 -21.79 -12.16
C PRO A 490 -1.65 -21.49 -11.89
N PHE A 491 -1.30 -21.12 -10.64
CA PHE A 491 0.08 -20.85 -10.20
C PHE A 491 0.86 -22.12 -9.85
N ASN A 492 0.20 -23.27 -9.65
CA ASN A 492 0.88 -24.55 -9.44
C ASN A 492 1.50 -24.98 -10.77
N ARG A 493 2.76 -24.59 -10.97
CA ARG A 493 3.54 -24.80 -12.19
C ARG A 493 4.97 -25.13 -11.80
N GLU A 494 5.42 -26.30 -12.21
CA GLU A 494 6.82 -26.73 -12.07
C GLU A 494 7.75 -25.70 -12.72
N GLU A 495 7.35 -25.14 -13.86
CA GLU A 495 8.13 -24.12 -14.56
C GLU A 495 8.33 -22.85 -13.74
N LEU A 496 7.46 -22.56 -12.75
CA LEU A 496 7.58 -21.42 -11.82
C LEU A 496 8.33 -21.75 -10.52
N ASP A 497 8.63 -23.01 -10.21
CA ASP A 497 9.03 -23.47 -8.86
C ASP A 497 8.06 -23.09 -7.72
N PHE A 498 6.82 -22.74 -8.07
CA PHE A 498 5.83 -22.21 -7.15
C PHE A 498 4.70 -23.21 -6.90
N HIS A 499 4.37 -23.42 -5.62
CA HIS A 499 3.20 -24.19 -5.20
C HIS A 499 2.47 -23.53 -4.04
N VAL A 500 1.13 -23.41 -4.16
CA VAL A 500 0.32 -22.59 -3.23
C VAL A 500 0.32 -23.06 -1.78
N THR A 501 0.66 -24.32 -1.49
CA THR A 501 0.68 -24.82 -0.10
C THR A 501 1.86 -24.32 0.73
N GLY A 502 2.98 -23.98 0.10
CA GLY A 502 4.20 -23.49 0.76
C GLY A 502 4.46 -21.99 0.57
N ALA A 503 3.64 -21.29 -0.22
CA ALA A 503 3.94 -19.94 -0.70
C ALA A 503 2.81 -18.90 -0.50
N MET A 504 1.85 -19.18 0.40
CA MET A 504 0.72 -18.27 0.71
C MET A 504 0.67 -17.92 2.21
N PRO A 505 1.49 -16.97 2.69
CA PRO A 505 1.53 -16.53 4.10
C PRO A 505 0.20 -15.92 4.60
N PRO A 506 0.03 -15.78 5.93
CA PRO A 506 -1.14 -15.17 6.52
C PRO A 506 -1.17 -13.64 6.40
N CYS A 507 -2.37 -13.07 6.54
CA CYS A 507 -2.57 -11.63 6.57
C CYS A 507 -2.93 -11.19 7.99
N LEU A 508 -1.98 -10.62 8.74
CA LEU A 508 -2.22 -10.18 10.12
C LEU A 508 -3.41 -9.21 10.24
N ALA A 509 -3.62 -8.33 9.27
CA ALA A 509 -4.70 -7.35 9.31
C ALA A 509 -6.07 -8.03 9.35
N HIS A 510 -6.31 -8.92 8.40
CA HIS A 510 -7.59 -9.61 8.29
C HIS A 510 -7.70 -10.78 9.27
N ASP A 511 -6.66 -11.57 9.47
CA ASP A 511 -6.70 -12.80 10.26
C ASP A 511 -6.65 -12.49 11.77
N LEU A 512 -5.74 -11.59 12.21
CA LEU A 512 -5.57 -11.22 13.63
C LEU A 512 -6.47 -10.04 14.02
N PHE A 513 -6.26 -8.84 13.45
CA PHE A 513 -6.90 -7.61 13.97
C PHE A 513 -8.39 -7.47 13.62
N GLU A 514 -8.79 -7.68 12.36
CA GLU A 514 -10.20 -7.73 11.92
C GLU A 514 -10.81 -9.15 12.07
N GLY A 515 -10.21 -9.97 12.94
CA GLY A 515 -10.48 -11.40 13.01
C GLY A 515 -10.60 -11.92 14.43
N VAL A 516 -9.46 -12.21 15.03
CA VAL A 516 -9.36 -12.64 16.43
C VAL A 516 -9.70 -11.46 17.36
N VAL A 517 -8.98 -10.34 17.25
CA VAL A 517 -9.11 -9.17 18.15
C VAL A 517 -10.51 -8.56 18.09
N ASP A 518 -10.98 -8.24 16.88
CA ASP A 518 -12.32 -7.67 16.61
C ASP A 518 -13.47 -8.51 17.20
N LYS A 519 -13.30 -9.83 17.31
CA LYS A 519 -14.29 -10.76 17.85
C LYS A 519 -14.14 -11.01 19.35
N VAL A 520 -12.91 -11.09 19.86
CA VAL A 520 -12.63 -11.49 21.25
C VAL A 520 -12.73 -10.32 22.22
N VAL A 521 -12.22 -9.13 21.88
CA VAL A 521 -12.24 -7.96 22.78
C VAL A 521 -13.66 -7.61 23.26
N PRO A 522 -14.70 -7.56 22.41
CA PRO A 522 -16.08 -7.32 22.88
C PRO A 522 -16.63 -8.43 23.80
N LYS A 523 -16.16 -9.68 23.63
CA LYS A 523 -16.63 -10.84 24.41
C LYS A 523 -15.97 -10.92 25.79
N VAL A 524 -14.71 -10.50 25.95
CA VAL A 524 -14.09 -10.34 27.28
C VAL A 524 -14.64 -9.13 28.05
N LEU A 525 -15.03 -8.06 27.35
CA LEU A 525 -15.67 -6.88 27.97
C LEU A 525 -17.09 -7.16 28.54
N LYS A 526 -17.85 -8.05 27.90
CA LYS A 526 -19.25 -8.31 28.27
C LYS A 526 -19.45 -8.86 29.70
N PRO A 527 -18.67 -9.86 30.17
CA PRO A 527 -18.70 -10.31 31.56
C PRO A 527 -18.45 -9.21 32.59
N TRP A 528 -17.52 -8.29 32.36
CA TRP A 528 -17.21 -7.22 33.33
C TRP A 528 -18.35 -6.21 33.50
N SER A 529 -19.13 -5.99 32.43
CA SER A 529 -20.39 -5.24 32.51
C SER A 529 -21.45 -5.96 33.34
N VAL A 530 -21.59 -7.28 33.18
CA VAL A 530 -22.49 -8.11 34.02
C VAL A 530 -22.02 -8.16 35.48
N LYS A 531 -20.70 -8.22 35.72
CA LYS A 531 -20.07 -8.15 37.05
C LYS A 531 -20.14 -6.75 37.70
N GLN A 532 -20.73 -5.75 37.03
CA GLN A 532 -20.81 -4.36 37.48
C GLN A 532 -19.43 -3.79 37.88
N TRP A 533 -18.43 -4.06 37.03
CA TRP A 533 -17.12 -3.39 37.12
C TRP A 533 -17.19 -2.00 36.48
N PHE A 534 -17.83 -1.90 35.32
CA PHE A 534 -18.18 -0.66 34.63
C PHE A 534 -19.25 -0.94 33.57
N ASP A 535 -19.90 0.10 33.03
CA ASP A 535 -20.89 -0.03 31.95
C ASP A 535 -20.35 0.45 30.58
N LEU A 536 -21.10 0.19 29.50
CA LEU A 536 -20.71 0.59 28.15
C LEU A 536 -20.58 2.13 27.97
N PRO A 537 -21.47 2.98 28.54
CA PRO A 537 -21.26 4.43 28.59
C PRO A 537 -19.94 4.84 29.24
N THR A 538 -19.57 4.25 30.39
CA THR A 538 -18.32 4.54 31.10
C THR A 538 -17.11 4.11 30.28
N LEU A 539 -17.14 2.92 29.68
CA LEU A 539 -16.11 2.43 28.76
C LEU A 539 -15.92 3.40 27.58
N ASN A 540 -17.01 3.78 26.91
CA ASN A 540 -16.97 4.68 25.77
C ASN A 540 -16.51 6.09 26.14
N LYS A 541 -16.87 6.59 27.34
CA LYS A 541 -16.34 7.84 27.88
C LYS A 541 -14.83 7.75 28.07
N ARG A 542 -14.33 6.70 28.75
CA ARG A 542 -12.89 6.45 28.96
C ARG A 542 -12.11 6.38 27.65
N ILE A 543 -12.59 5.61 26.67
CA ILE A 543 -12.01 5.52 25.32
C ILE A 543 -11.95 6.90 24.65
N SER A 544 -13.04 7.67 24.70
CA SER A 544 -13.12 8.97 24.02
C SER A 544 -12.25 10.04 24.69
N SER A 545 -12.10 10.00 26.02
CA SER A 545 -11.27 10.94 26.79
C SER A 545 -9.78 10.58 26.83
N PHE A 546 -9.40 9.36 26.43
CA PHE A 546 -8.01 8.91 26.52
C PHE A 546 -7.12 9.68 25.53
N LYS A 547 -6.19 10.49 26.07
CA LYS A 547 -5.25 11.31 25.30
C LYS A 547 -4.17 10.42 24.68
N CYS A 548 -4.47 9.81 23.53
CA CYS A 548 -3.51 9.07 22.72
C CYS A 548 -2.35 9.99 22.29
N LEU A 549 -1.11 9.55 22.49
CA LEU A 549 0.11 10.33 22.27
C LEU A 549 0.95 9.78 21.10
N GLY A 550 1.88 10.59 20.58
CA GLY A 550 2.76 10.21 19.46
C GLY A 550 2.01 9.57 18.29
N SER A 551 2.53 8.45 17.80
CA SER A 551 1.91 7.63 16.74
C SER A 551 0.48 7.17 17.04
N ASP A 552 0.14 6.98 18.31
CA ASP A 552 -1.13 6.39 18.73
C ASP A 552 -2.29 7.38 18.51
N SER A 553 -1.96 8.66 18.39
CA SER A 553 -2.87 9.75 18.08
C SER A 553 -3.44 9.70 16.65
N LEU A 554 -2.80 8.96 15.73
CA LEU A 554 -3.18 8.82 14.32
C LEU A 554 -4.36 7.84 14.14
N ASP A 555 -4.24 6.64 14.72
CA ASP A 555 -5.21 5.53 14.60
C ASP A 555 -5.85 5.22 15.97
N ARG A 556 -6.58 6.20 16.50
CA ARG A 556 -7.14 6.12 17.87
C ARG A 556 -8.21 5.04 18.02
N PRO A 557 -8.25 4.33 19.16
CA PRO A 557 -9.34 3.40 19.50
C PRO A 557 -10.72 4.05 19.36
N LYS A 558 -11.70 3.31 18.82
CA LYS A 558 -13.07 3.81 18.59
C LYS A 558 -14.03 3.38 19.71
N PRO A 559 -14.92 4.27 20.19
CA PRO A 559 -16.05 3.87 21.03
C PRO A 559 -16.91 2.78 20.37
N LEU A 560 -17.41 1.84 21.18
CA LEU A 560 -18.18 0.69 20.73
C LEU A 560 -19.68 1.04 20.67
N LYS A 561 -20.35 0.62 19.59
CA LYS A 561 -21.82 0.72 19.47
C LYS A 561 -22.54 -0.36 20.29
N SER A 562 -21.97 -1.56 20.38
CA SER A 562 -22.42 -2.68 21.22
C SER A 562 -21.23 -3.58 21.59
N LEU A 563 -21.42 -4.51 22.52
CA LEU A 563 -20.41 -5.51 22.91
C LEU A 563 -20.43 -6.77 22.02
N ASP A 564 -20.64 -6.58 20.72
CA ASP A 564 -20.64 -7.65 19.71
C ASP A 564 -19.47 -7.58 18.73
N LYS A 565 -18.94 -6.38 18.47
CA LYS A 565 -17.85 -6.13 17.51
C LYS A 565 -17.10 -4.84 17.88
N LEU A 566 -15.81 -4.76 17.57
CA LEU A 566 -15.10 -3.48 17.55
C LEU A 566 -15.55 -2.61 16.36
N ALA A 567 -15.37 -1.30 16.52
CA ALA A 567 -15.79 -0.29 15.54
C ALA A 567 -14.65 0.24 14.64
N GLY A 568 -13.39 -0.10 14.95
CA GLY A 568 -12.21 0.38 14.23
C GLY A 568 -11.85 -0.44 12.98
N ASN A 569 -10.90 0.11 12.20
CA ASN A 569 -10.14 -0.63 11.20
C ASN A 569 -9.05 -1.53 11.85
N ALA A 570 -8.30 -2.31 11.07
CA ALA A 570 -7.23 -3.18 11.55
C ALA A 570 -6.24 -2.50 12.55
N VAL A 571 -5.72 -1.31 12.23
CA VAL A 571 -4.75 -0.59 13.08
C VAL A 571 -5.42 0.03 14.31
N GLU A 572 -6.63 0.58 14.15
CA GLU A 572 -7.42 1.11 15.27
C GLU A 572 -7.83 0.00 16.26
N ASN A 573 -8.07 -1.23 15.78
CA ASN A 573 -8.34 -2.40 16.60
C ASN A 573 -7.09 -2.96 17.28
N TRP A 574 -5.92 -2.90 16.63
CA TRP A 574 -4.63 -3.20 17.26
C TRP A 574 -4.33 -2.22 18.39
N ASN A 575 -4.51 -0.92 18.15
CA ASN A 575 -4.37 0.12 19.17
C ASN A 575 -5.42 -0.02 20.29
N MET A 576 -6.66 -0.43 19.98
CA MET A 576 -7.65 -0.78 21.00
C MET A 576 -7.10 -1.85 21.93
N LEU A 577 -6.65 -3.00 21.42
CA LEU A 577 -6.09 -4.07 22.25
C LEU A 577 -4.87 -3.63 23.07
N ARG A 578 -3.94 -2.88 22.45
CA ARG A 578 -2.69 -2.45 23.10
C ARG A 578 -2.90 -1.40 24.20
N LEU A 579 -3.84 -0.47 24.01
CA LEU A 579 -4.10 0.64 24.92
C LEU A 579 -5.21 0.34 25.94
N LEU A 580 -6.11 -0.63 25.69
CA LEU A 580 -7.23 -0.92 26.59
C LEU A 580 -6.80 -1.13 28.06
N PRO A 581 -5.67 -1.81 28.39
CA PRO A 581 -5.24 -1.91 29.77
C PRO A 581 -4.87 -0.58 30.45
N LEU A 582 -4.38 0.42 29.69
CA LEU A 582 -4.18 1.78 30.21
C LEU A 582 -5.49 2.55 30.39
N ILE A 583 -6.54 2.21 29.61
CA ILE A 583 -7.82 2.92 29.58
C ILE A 583 -8.75 2.47 30.72
N ILE A 584 -8.74 1.17 31.05
CA ILE A 584 -9.66 0.55 32.04
C ILE A 584 -8.97 -0.27 33.14
N GLY A 585 -7.64 -0.35 33.21
CA GLY A 585 -6.94 -1.20 34.18
C GLY A 585 -7.25 -0.87 35.65
N ASP A 586 -7.60 0.38 35.95
CA ASP A 586 -8.07 0.84 37.27
C ASP A 586 -9.49 0.38 37.63
N LEU A 587 -10.26 -0.11 36.64
CA LEU A 587 -11.63 -0.61 36.80
C LEU A 587 -11.69 -2.15 36.97
N ILE A 588 -10.56 -2.84 36.79
CA ILE A 588 -10.44 -4.30 36.91
C ILE A 588 -10.29 -4.68 38.39
N LYS A 589 -11.35 -5.26 38.98
CA LYS A 589 -11.39 -5.58 40.41
C LYS A 589 -10.63 -6.86 40.79
N ASP A 590 -10.44 -7.76 39.83
CA ASP A 590 -9.71 -9.02 40.00
C ASP A 590 -8.72 -9.21 38.84
N ARG A 591 -7.42 -9.25 39.18
CA ARG A 591 -6.33 -9.43 38.21
C ARG A 591 -6.15 -10.89 37.77
N GLY A 592 -6.73 -11.85 38.50
CA GLY A 592 -6.78 -13.27 38.15
C GLY A 592 -7.95 -13.66 37.24
N ASP A 593 -8.84 -12.73 36.92
CA ASP A 593 -10.02 -12.98 36.08
C ASP A 593 -9.66 -13.57 34.72
N SER A 594 -10.29 -14.70 34.36
CA SER A 594 -9.96 -15.42 33.13
C SER A 594 -10.15 -14.59 31.86
N TYR A 595 -11.13 -13.69 31.81
CA TYR A 595 -11.34 -12.82 30.65
C TYR A 595 -10.25 -11.74 30.56
N TRP A 596 -9.72 -11.28 31.70
CA TRP A 596 -8.59 -10.36 31.77
C TRP A 596 -7.32 -11.04 31.29
N LEU A 597 -7.07 -12.26 31.75
CA LEU A 597 -5.94 -13.08 31.29
C LEU A 597 -6.04 -13.41 29.79
N ILE A 598 -7.24 -13.66 29.24
CA ILE A 598 -7.46 -13.81 27.78
C ILE A 598 -7.05 -12.53 27.04
N LEU A 599 -7.43 -11.35 27.52
CA LEU A 599 -7.05 -10.06 26.92
C LEU A 599 -5.52 -9.86 26.95
N LEU A 600 -4.88 -10.11 28.09
CA LEU A 600 -3.44 -9.92 28.27
C LEU A 600 -2.62 -10.90 27.44
N ASN A 601 -2.99 -12.19 27.42
CA ASN A 601 -2.34 -13.19 26.56
C ASN A 601 -2.49 -12.80 25.07
N LEU A 602 -3.67 -12.33 24.63
CA LEU A 602 -3.88 -11.89 23.25
C LEU A 602 -3.06 -10.65 22.89
N LYS A 603 -2.89 -9.71 23.82
CA LYS A 603 -2.00 -8.53 23.65
C LYS A 603 -0.56 -8.95 23.43
N GLU A 604 -0.04 -9.84 24.27
CA GLU A 604 1.35 -10.33 24.20
C GLU A 604 1.60 -11.21 22.95
N ILE A 605 0.62 -12.02 22.55
CA ILE A 605 0.63 -12.70 21.23
C ILE A 605 0.76 -11.67 20.09
N CYS A 606 0.03 -10.56 20.14
CA CYS A 606 0.13 -9.52 19.12
C CYS A 606 1.50 -8.82 19.14
N GLU A 607 2.08 -8.57 20.31
CA GLU A 607 3.44 -7.99 20.45
C GLU A 607 4.50 -8.89 19.81
N LEU A 608 4.46 -10.20 20.07
CA LEU A 608 5.37 -11.20 19.49
C LEU A 608 5.19 -11.35 17.98
N VAL A 609 3.95 -11.53 17.52
CA VAL A 609 3.62 -11.75 16.09
C VAL A 609 3.91 -10.50 15.24
N CYS A 610 3.83 -9.31 15.83
CA CYS A 610 4.13 -8.07 15.15
C CYS A 610 5.58 -7.61 15.29
N ALA A 611 6.45 -8.39 15.95
CA ALA A 611 7.84 -8.02 16.11
C ALA A 611 8.59 -7.96 14.76
N PRO A 612 9.38 -6.91 14.49
CA PRO A 612 10.11 -6.74 13.23
C PRO A 612 11.33 -7.68 13.12
N ARG A 613 11.75 -8.22 14.26
CA ARG A 613 12.84 -9.18 14.49
C ARG A 613 12.38 -10.11 15.62
N ILE A 614 12.58 -11.41 15.47
CA ILE A 614 12.18 -12.42 16.47
C ILE A 614 13.19 -13.56 16.53
N HIS A 615 13.59 -13.96 17.74
CA HIS A 615 14.46 -15.12 17.96
C HIS A 615 13.65 -16.42 18.01
N GLU A 616 14.21 -17.55 17.57
CA GLU A 616 13.56 -18.88 17.63
C GLU A 616 12.95 -19.21 19.00
N GLY A 617 13.64 -18.88 20.10
CA GLY A 617 13.12 -19.09 21.45
C GLY A 617 11.85 -18.29 21.77
N GLN A 618 11.67 -17.13 21.14
CA GLN A 618 10.43 -16.35 21.22
C GLN A 618 9.32 -16.98 20.37
N VAL A 619 9.66 -17.65 19.27
CA VAL A 619 8.71 -18.43 18.45
C VAL A 619 8.19 -19.63 19.25
N SER A 620 9.05 -20.34 19.98
CA SER A 620 8.63 -21.41 20.91
C SER A 620 7.78 -20.87 22.07
N TYR A 621 8.12 -19.70 22.63
CA TYR A 621 7.30 -19.06 23.66
C TYR A 621 5.92 -18.63 23.13
N LEU A 622 5.87 -18.09 21.91
CA LEU A 622 4.64 -17.73 21.21
C LEU A 622 3.74 -18.95 21.00
N GLU A 623 4.31 -20.11 20.66
CA GLU A 623 3.53 -21.36 20.54
C GLU A 623 2.87 -21.75 21.87
N TYR A 624 3.64 -21.79 22.96
CA TYR A 624 3.12 -22.03 24.31
C TYR A 624 2.00 -21.04 24.68
N LEU A 625 2.22 -19.75 24.43
CA LEU A 625 1.29 -18.69 24.77
C LEU A 625 -0.01 -18.79 23.95
N ILE A 626 0.06 -19.16 22.67
CA ILE A 626 -1.10 -19.42 21.81
C ILE A 626 -1.87 -20.66 22.30
N ARG A 627 -1.19 -21.76 22.64
CA ARG A 627 -1.84 -22.96 23.22
C ARG A 627 -2.62 -22.60 24.50
N LYS A 628 -1.99 -21.86 25.42
CA LYS A 628 -2.61 -21.35 26.67
C LYS A 628 -3.81 -20.45 26.39
N TYR A 629 -3.66 -19.49 25.48
CA TYR A 629 -4.74 -18.58 25.06
C TYR A 629 -5.94 -19.33 24.46
N LEU A 630 -5.70 -20.29 23.54
CA LEU A 630 -6.75 -21.06 22.88
C LEU A 630 -7.49 -21.98 23.86
N ALA A 631 -6.82 -22.52 24.88
CA ALA A 631 -7.47 -23.26 25.97
C ALA A 631 -8.46 -22.37 26.74
N CYS A 632 -8.03 -21.18 27.17
CA CYS A 632 -8.92 -20.23 27.85
C CYS A 632 -10.07 -19.75 26.94
N VAL A 633 -9.82 -19.49 25.65
CA VAL A 633 -10.88 -19.14 24.69
C VAL A 633 -11.91 -20.27 24.56
N LYS A 634 -11.48 -21.53 24.48
CA LYS A 634 -12.36 -22.70 24.43
C LYS A 634 -13.20 -22.84 25.70
N GLU A 635 -12.64 -22.55 26.87
CA GLU A 635 -13.33 -22.68 28.16
C GLU A 635 -14.34 -21.54 28.41
N PHE A 636 -13.93 -20.28 28.23
CA PHE A 636 -14.71 -19.12 28.69
C PHE A 636 -15.53 -18.42 27.58
N ILE A 637 -15.12 -18.52 26.31
CA ILE A 637 -15.78 -17.88 25.16
C ILE A 637 -15.74 -18.77 23.90
N PRO A 638 -16.17 -20.05 23.95
CA PRO A 638 -16.03 -21.02 22.86
C PRO A 638 -16.66 -20.57 21.54
N GLU A 639 -17.68 -19.70 21.57
CA GLU A 639 -18.27 -19.13 20.37
C GLU A 639 -17.29 -18.25 19.58
N CYS A 640 -16.17 -17.84 20.18
CA CYS A 640 -15.10 -17.11 19.51
C CYS A 640 -14.29 -17.97 18.55
N LEU A 641 -14.13 -19.29 18.81
CA LEU A 641 -13.32 -20.20 17.99
C LEU A 641 -13.76 -20.19 16.51
N THR A 642 -12.88 -19.69 15.65
CA THR A 642 -13.09 -19.58 14.19
C THR A 642 -11.89 -20.15 13.44
N PRO A 643 -11.99 -20.37 12.13
CA PRO A 643 -10.82 -20.68 11.30
C PRO A 643 -9.68 -19.65 11.41
N LYS A 644 -9.96 -18.39 11.80
CA LYS A 644 -8.91 -17.39 12.10
C LYS A 644 -8.17 -17.68 13.42
N HIS A 645 -8.84 -18.24 14.43
CA HIS A 645 -8.16 -18.75 15.64
C HIS A 645 -7.32 -19.98 15.32
N HIS A 646 -7.79 -20.85 14.42
CA HIS A 646 -6.95 -21.95 13.91
C HIS A 646 -5.77 -21.45 13.08
N TYR A 647 -5.86 -20.29 12.40
CA TYR A 647 -4.69 -19.70 11.75
C TYR A 647 -3.64 -19.24 12.76
N LEU A 648 -4.07 -18.75 13.92
CA LEU A 648 -3.17 -18.34 14.99
C LEU A 648 -2.29 -19.51 15.46
N SER A 649 -2.81 -20.74 15.60
CA SER A 649 -1.98 -21.89 15.99
C SER A 649 -0.91 -22.29 14.96
N HIS A 650 -1.02 -21.83 13.70
CA HIS A 650 0.05 -21.98 12.70
C HIS A 650 1.09 -20.84 12.74
N TYR A 651 0.84 -19.73 13.42
CA TYR A 651 1.72 -18.55 13.36
C TYR A 651 3.17 -18.82 13.79
N PRO A 652 3.48 -19.64 14.81
CA PRO A 652 4.87 -19.99 15.14
C PRO A 652 5.60 -20.62 13.95
N MET A 653 5.04 -21.67 13.35
CA MET A 653 5.63 -22.31 12.16
C MET A 653 5.66 -21.37 10.95
N LEU A 654 4.65 -20.52 10.76
CA LEU A 654 4.60 -19.58 9.64
C LEU A 654 5.64 -18.47 9.75
N ILE A 655 6.07 -18.09 10.96
CA ILE A 655 7.20 -17.19 11.18
C ILE A 655 8.51 -17.86 10.75
N LEU A 656 8.73 -19.13 11.13
CA LEU A 656 9.92 -19.89 10.70
C LEU A 656 9.98 -20.09 9.17
N ILE A 657 8.83 -20.25 8.52
CA ILE A 657 8.74 -20.48 7.07
C ILE A 657 8.89 -19.15 6.29
N PHE A 658 8.23 -18.08 6.73
CA PHE A 658 8.02 -16.86 5.94
C PHE A 658 8.67 -15.58 6.51
N ASP A 659 9.57 -15.70 7.49
CA ASP A 659 10.10 -14.55 8.25
C ASP A 659 9.02 -13.83 9.12
N PRO A 660 9.35 -12.79 9.91
CA PRO A 660 8.38 -12.17 10.81
C PRO A 660 7.16 -11.63 10.04
N LEU A 661 5.97 -12.10 10.40
CA LEU A 661 4.75 -11.91 9.60
C LEU A 661 4.34 -10.43 9.41
N ILE A 662 4.82 -9.52 10.26
CA ILE A 662 4.68 -8.08 10.09
C ILE A 662 5.37 -7.54 8.83
N ARG A 663 6.43 -8.23 8.36
CA ARG A 663 7.15 -7.93 7.11
C ARG A 663 6.36 -8.32 5.85
N LEU A 664 5.16 -8.89 6.00
CA LEU A 664 4.28 -9.37 4.92
C LEU A 664 2.90 -8.69 4.91
N PHE A 665 2.78 -7.55 5.60
CA PHE A 665 1.51 -6.92 5.94
C PHE A 665 0.81 -6.27 4.71
N THR A 666 -0.47 -6.61 4.47
CA THR A 666 -1.15 -6.30 3.19
C THR A 666 -1.74 -4.89 3.06
N LEU A 667 -1.86 -4.14 4.17
CA LEU A 667 -2.57 -2.84 4.20
C LEU A 667 -2.00 -1.79 3.23
N ARG A 668 -0.73 -1.93 2.84
CA ARG A 668 -0.07 -1.05 1.86
C ARG A 668 -0.56 -1.28 0.44
N PHE A 669 -0.95 -2.51 0.08
CA PHE A 669 -1.62 -2.78 -1.19
C PHE A 669 -3.07 -2.27 -1.18
N GLU A 670 -3.81 -2.41 -0.07
CA GLU A 670 -5.15 -1.82 0.07
C GLU A 670 -5.10 -0.28 -0.02
N SER A 671 -4.01 0.34 0.42
CA SER A 671 -3.78 1.79 0.27
C SER A 671 -3.73 2.22 -1.22
N LYS A 672 -3.20 1.37 -2.13
CA LYS A 672 -3.29 1.63 -3.59
C LYS A 672 -4.73 1.75 -4.08
N HIS A 673 -5.71 1.15 -3.40
CA HIS A 673 -7.10 1.16 -3.83
C HIS A 673 -7.73 2.57 -3.72
N VAL A 674 -7.12 3.48 -2.95
CA VAL A 674 -7.50 4.91 -2.93
C VAL A 674 -7.27 5.58 -4.28
N PHE A 675 -6.18 5.25 -4.99
CA PHE A 675 -5.89 5.78 -6.32
C PHE A 675 -6.98 5.40 -7.32
N PHE A 676 -7.31 4.11 -7.45
CA PHE A 676 -8.36 3.64 -8.35
C PHE A 676 -9.75 4.20 -8.01
N LYS A 677 -10.03 4.43 -6.72
CA LYS A 677 -11.26 5.10 -6.28
C LYS A 677 -11.34 6.54 -6.80
N ARG A 678 -10.22 7.28 -6.85
CA ARG A 678 -10.14 8.63 -7.44
C ARG A 678 -10.28 8.58 -8.97
N VAL A 679 -9.59 7.65 -9.64
CA VAL A 679 -9.70 7.42 -11.10
C VAL A 679 -11.15 7.26 -11.54
N MET A 680 -11.93 6.42 -10.86
CA MET A 680 -13.33 6.20 -11.26
C MET A 680 -14.21 7.43 -11.09
N LYS A 681 -14.02 8.19 -10.00
CA LYS A 681 -14.77 9.43 -9.74
C LYS A 681 -14.43 10.54 -10.73
N ALA A 682 -13.16 10.65 -11.13
CA ALA A 682 -12.70 11.69 -12.06
C ALA A 682 -12.97 11.36 -13.54
N CYS A 683 -12.75 10.10 -13.95
CA CYS A 683 -12.84 9.72 -15.36
C CYS A 683 -14.26 9.39 -15.84
N LEU A 684 -15.14 8.89 -14.96
CA LEU A 684 -16.52 8.44 -15.25
C LEU A 684 -16.68 7.42 -16.41
N ASN A 685 -15.58 6.97 -17.02
CA ASN A 685 -15.56 6.00 -18.12
C ASN A 685 -15.80 4.58 -17.59
N THR A 686 -16.94 3.99 -17.98
CA THR A 686 -17.36 2.64 -17.58
C THR A 686 -17.32 1.62 -18.72
N LEU A 687 -16.89 2.02 -19.93
CA LEU A 687 -16.86 1.13 -21.11
C LEU A 687 -15.76 0.07 -20.98
N ASN A 688 -14.52 0.52 -20.74
CA ASN A 688 -13.37 -0.34 -20.48
C ASN A 688 -12.67 0.15 -19.20
N VAL A 689 -13.28 -0.21 -18.07
CA VAL A 689 -12.81 0.19 -16.73
C VAL A 689 -11.42 -0.37 -16.41
N THR A 690 -11.11 -1.60 -16.85
CA THR A 690 -9.82 -2.24 -16.57
C THR A 690 -8.69 -1.56 -17.36
N TYR A 691 -8.91 -1.18 -18.62
CA TYR A 691 -7.96 -0.34 -19.37
C TYR A 691 -7.78 1.03 -18.74
N THR A 692 -8.89 1.70 -18.40
CA THR A 692 -8.85 3.06 -17.83
C THR A 692 -8.05 3.10 -16.54
N MET A 693 -8.31 2.14 -15.64
CA MET A 693 -7.56 1.99 -14.38
C MET A 693 -6.09 1.63 -14.62
N ALA A 694 -5.80 0.64 -15.49
CA ALA A 694 -4.44 0.20 -15.78
C ALA A 694 -3.62 1.34 -16.40
N ARG A 695 -4.09 1.98 -17.48
CA ARG A 695 -3.39 3.10 -18.14
C ARG A 695 -3.12 4.24 -17.15
N LYS A 696 -4.12 4.65 -16.36
CA LYS A 696 -3.94 5.70 -15.35
C LYS A 696 -2.92 5.33 -14.29
N TYR A 697 -2.88 4.06 -13.88
CA TYR A 697 -1.85 3.56 -12.99
C TYR A 697 -0.47 3.61 -13.63
N MET A 698 -0.33 3.25 -14.90
CA MET A 698 0.96 3.32 -15.60
C MET A 698 1.43 4.77 -15.80
N CYS A 699 0.51 5.74 -15.97
CA CYS A 699 0.86 7.16 -15.90
C CYS A 699 1.41 7.53 -14.51
N ARG A 700 0.82 7.01 -13.43
CA ARG A 700 1.30 7.23 -12.06
C ARG A 700 2.67 6.58 -11.82
N SER A 701 2.87 5.33 -12.25
CA SER A 701 4.18 4.66 -12.16
C SER A 701 5.26 5.42 -12.93
N ALA A 702 4.98 5.92 -14.14
CA ALA A 702 5.93 6.73 -14.90
C ALA A 702 6.28 8.06 -14.19
N PHE A 703 5.28 8.71 -13.57
CA PHE A 703 5.50 9.95 -12.82
C PHE A 703 6.35 9.73 -11.57
N ASP A 704 6.10 8.63 -10.85
CA ASP A 704 6.85 8.26 -9.65
C ASP A 704 8.30 7.90 -10.03
N ARG A 705 8.52 7.09 -11.07
CA ARG A 705 9.87 6.75 -11.60
C ARG A 705 10.68 7.99 -11.97
N LYS A 706 10.07 8.98 -12.63
CA LYS A 706 10.74 10.25 -12.99
C LYS A 706 10.98 11.17 -11.77
N SER A 707 10.39 10.87 -10.62
CA SER A 707 10.53 11.65 -9.39
C SER A 707 11.33 10.92 -8.29
N GLY A 708 11.89 9.75 -8.59
CA GLY A 708 12.54 8.84 -7.63
C GLY A 708 11.57 7.84 -7.01
N LEU A 709 11.92 6.54 -7.01
CA LEU A 709 11.09 5.48 -6.42
C LEU A 709 11.35 5.28 -4.92
N VAL A 710 12.60 5.49 -4.48
CA VAL A 710 13.00 5.38 -3.07
C VAL A 710 12.95 6.78 -2.45
N PRO A 711 12.07 7.03 -1.46
CA PRO A 711 12.09 8.30 -0.74
C PRO A 711 13.30 8.34 0.21
N PRO A 712 13.83 9.55 0.54
CA PRO A 712 14.95 9.70 1.46
C PRO A 712 14.76 8.90 2.75
N ALA A 713 15.79 8.15 3.15
CA ALA A 713 15.78 7.33 4.35
C ALA A 713 15.57 8.18 5.62
N ILE A 714 16.15 9.37 5.66
CA ILE A 714 16.13 10.29 6.80
C ILE A 714 15.54 11.64 6.34
N MET A 715 14.66 12.21 7.17
CA MET A 715 14.11 13.56 6.98
C MET A 715 14.08 14.29 8.33
N TYR A 716 14.57 15.54 8.35
CA TYR A 716 14.52 16.45 9.49
C TYR A 716 14.18 17.87 8.99
N ASP A 717 13.64 18.72 9.87
CA ASP A 717 13.16 20.05 9.47
C ASP A 717 14.22 21.16 9.62
N SER A 718 15.09 21.08 10.63
CA SER A 718 16.22 21.99 10.90
C SER A 718 17.18 21.35 11.90
N SER A 719 18.47 21.67 11.81
CA SER A 719 19.48 21.44 12.85
C SER A 719 19.96 22.78 13.43
N PHE A 720 20.55 22.74 14.63
CA PHE A 720 21.17 23.89 15.28
C PHE A 720 22.51 23.50 15.92
N TYR A 721 23.34 24.49 16.22
CA TYR A 721 24.63 24.28 16.90
C TYR A 721 24.42 23.56 18.23
N LEU A 722 25.32 22.61 18.51
CA LEU A 722 25.32 21.78 19.72
C LEU A 722 25.44 22.67 20.97
N ASP A 723 24.46 22.61 21.86
CA ASP A 723 24.62 23.13 23.21
C ASP A 723 25.41 22.11 24.05
N THR A 724 26.72 22.31 24.13
CA THR A 724 27.65 21.45 24.89
C THR A 724 27.43 21.53 26.39
N ASP A 725 26.94 22.66 26.90
CA ASP A 725 26.89 22.96 28.33
C ASP A 725 25.75 22.22 29.04
N SER A 726 24.81 21.63 28.28
CA SER A 726 23.71 20.80 28.78
C SER A 726 23.94 19.28 28.67
N LEU A 727 25.14 18.84 28.29
CA LEU A 727 25.49 17.41 28.23
C LEU A 727 26.05 16.88 29.57
N PRO A 728 25.79 15.60 29.94
CA PRO A 728 26.40 14.98 31.12
C PRO A 728 27.93 14.85 30.98
N GLU A 729 28.69 15.18 32.03
CA GLU A 729 30.17 15.29 32.03
C GLU A 729 30.93 14.05 31.48
N ASN A 730 30.30 12.87 31.49
CA ASN A 730 30.91 11.60 31.10
C ASN A 730 30.59 11.13 29.67
N GLU A 731 29.65 11.77 28.96
CA GLU A 731 29.23 11.35 27.61
C GLU A 731 29.75 12.31 26.54
N ARG A 732 30.58 11.81 25.63
CA ARG A 732 31.13 12.60 24.52
C ARG A 732 30.34 12.34 23.25
N VAL A 733 29.47 13.29 22.91
CA VAL A 733 28.84 13.34 21.58
C VAL A 733 29.94 13.52 20.51
N PRO A 734 29.86 12.84 19.35
CA PRO A 734 30.83 13.00 18.26
C PRO A 734 30.95 14.46 17.77
N GLU A 735 32.16 14.89 17.42
CA GLU A 735 32.44 16.28 16.97
C GLU A 735 31.69 16.67 15.68
N ASP A 736 31.26 15.70 14.88
CA ASP A 736 30.53 15.88 13.62
C ASP A 736 29.00 15.78 13.76
N ALA A 737 28.49 15.77 14.99
CA ALA A 737 27.08 15.62 15.30
C ALA A 737 26.34 16.96 15.41
N GLU A 738 25.18 17.06 14.77
CA GLU A 738 24.25 18.20 14.88
C GLU A 738 23.01 17.81 15.69
N GLU A 739 22.52 18.69 16.58
CA GLU A 739 21.32 18.44 17.38
C GLU A 739 20.04 18.66 16.55
N LEU A 740 19.10 17.72 16.67
CA LEU A 740 17.81 17.71 15.98
C LEU A 740 16.65 17.74 16.98
N HIS A 741 15.71 18.67 16.79
CA HIS A 741 14.45 18.65 17.54
C HIS A 741 13.56 17.43 17.22
N LYS A 742 13.69 16.90 16.00
CA LYS A 742 12.84 15.86 15.45
C LYS A 742 13.48 15.26 14.20
N VAL A 743 13.45 13.94 14.09
CA VAL A 743 13.89 13.21 12.89
C VAL A 743 12.86 12.14 12.50
N THR A 744 12.71 11.91 11.20
CA THR A 744 11.93 10.80 10.65
C THR A 744 12.86 9.85 9.91
N VAL A 745 13.02 8.63 10.41
CA VAL A 745 13.86 7.58 9.79
C VAL A 745 12.96 6.48 9.24
N HIS A 746 13.08 6.20 7.94
CA HIS A 746 12.27 5.27 7.15
C HIS A 746 10.73 5.48 7.18
N GLY A 747 10.27 6.54 7.83
CA GLY A 747 8.85 6.85 8.09
C GLY A 747 8.43 6.74 9.56
N THR A 748 9.34 6.34 10.45
CA THR A 748 9.17 6.37 11.91
C THR A 748 9.66 7.72 12.43
N GLU A 749 8.84 8.39 13.25
CA GLU A 749 9.11 9.73 13.77
C GLU A 749 9.64 9.67 15.21
N TYR A 750 10.80 10.28 15.46
CA TYR A 750 11.45 10.37 16.76
C TYR A 750 11.49 11.82 17.22
N THR A 751 11.17 12.02 18.50
CA THR A 751 11.13 13.32 19.19
C THR A 751 11.54 13.11 20.65
N PRO A 752 12.21 14.08 21.29
CA PRO A 752 12.40 14.09 22.74
C PRO A 752 11.09 13.85 23.50
N GLY A 753 11.16 13.22 24.66
CA GLY A 753 10.00 12.90 25.51
C GLY A 753 9.34 11.53 25.24
N HIS A 754 9.76 10.79 24.22
CA HIS A 754 9.38 9.38 24.03
C HIS A 754 10.41 8.43 24.66
N TYR A 755 10.02 7.16 24.86
CA TYR A 755 10.91 6.09 25.28
C TYR A 755 11.31 5.21 24.09
N LEU A 756 12.55 4.71 24.10
CA LEU A 756 13.05 3.66 23.21
C LEU A 756 13.33 2.39 24.02
N LEU A 757 13.15 1.23 23.39
CA LEU A 757 13.50 -0.04 24.02
C LEU A 757 15.00 -0.31 23.83
N LEU A 758 15.73 -0.46 24.95
CA LEU A 758 17.16 -0.79 24.93
C LEU A 758 17.36 -2.30 24.99
N ALA A 759 16.84 -2.95 26.04
CA ALA A 759 17.05 -4.37 26.26
C ALA A 759 15.94 -5.01 27.12
N LEU A 760 15.85 -6.34 27.04
CA LEU A 760 15.19 -7.14 28.07
C LEU A 760 16.18 -7.36 29.22
N GLY A 761 15.79 -6.96 30.43
CA GLY A 761 16.56 -7.16 31.65
C GLY A 761 16.19 -8.45 32.39
N VAL A 762 16.72 -8.59 33.61
CA VAL A 762 16.43 -9.72 34.50
C VAL A 762 14.95 -9.69 34.93
N ASP A 763 14.37 -10.87 35.20
CA ASP A 763 12.99 -11.05 35.68
C ASP A 763 11.89 -10.39 34.82
N ASN A 764 12.10 -10.31 33.50
CA ASN A 764 11.23 -9.64 32.52
C ASN A 764 11.03 -8.13 32.77
N GLN A 765 11.95 -7.47 33.47
CA GLN A 765 12.02 -6.01 33.46
C GLN A 765 12.49 -5.52 32.09
N LEU A 766 11.96 -4.39 31.60
CA LEU A 766 12.51 -3.76 30.40
C LEU A 766 13.48 -2.64 30.79
N LYS A 767 14.64 -2.63 30.15
CA LYS A 767 15.54 -1.47 30.12
C LYS A 767 15.12 -0.57 28.96
N VAL A 768 14.78 0.67 29.26
CA VAL A 768 14.29 1.66 28.28
C VAL A 768 15.05 2.97 28.41
N GLY A 769 15.21 3.69 27.31
CA GLY A 769 15.86 4.99 27.27
C GLY A 769 14.84 6.09 27.01
N PHE A 770 14.74 7.09 27.89
CA PHE A 770 13.96 8.29 27.66
C PHE A 770 14.75 9.26 26.77
N ILE A 771 14.20 9.67 25.62
CA ILE A 771 14.88 10.56 24.67
C ILE A 771 14.96 11.97 25.25
N GLU A 772 16.18 12.39 25.62
CA GLU A 772 16.51 13.76 25.99
C GLU A 772 16.87 14.58 24.74
N LYS A 773 17.83 14.10 23.96
CA LYS A 773 18.31 14.74 22.73
C LYS A 773 18.46 13.74 21.59
N ILE A 774 18.39 14.25 20.36
CA ILE A 774 18.59 13.50 19.12
C ILE A 774 19.68 14.20 18.32
N PHE A 775 20.60 13.44 17.73
CA PHE A 775 21.68 13.95 16.90
C PHE A 775 21.73 13.22 15.56
N ILE A 776 22.25 13.92 14.55
CA ILE A 776 22.69 13.32 13.27
C ILE A 776 24.18 13.57 13.07
N ARG A 777 24.92 12.52 12.72
CA ARG A 777 26.32 12.65 12.30
C ARG A 777 26.40 13.08 10.85
N THR A 778 26.92 14.28 10.61
CA THR A 778 26.98 14.90 9.27
C THR A 778 27.81 14.10 8.26
N THR A 779 28.84 13.37 8.71
CA THR A 779 29.69 12.59 7.79
C THR A 779 29.08 11.26 7.36
N SER A 780 28.22 10.65 8.18
CA SER A 780 27.70 9.29 7.97
C SER A 780 26.17 9.20 7.86
N ASN A 781 25.45 10.29 8.11
CA ASN A 781 23.99 10.33 8.29
C ASN A 781 23.47 9.39 9.41
N GLN A 782 24.32 8.94 10.33
CA GLN A 782 23.89 8.09 11.44
C GLN A 782 23.10 8.89 12.47
N ILE A 783 21.99 8.34 12.96
CA ILE A 783 21.20 8.93 14.04
C ILE A 783 21.64 8.37 15.39
N ILE A 784 21.89 9.27 16.34
CA ILE A 784 22.29 8.97 17.72
C ILE A 784 21.30 9.62 18.67
N PHE A 785 20.93 8.90 19.73
CA PHE A 785 20.06 9.38 20.80
C PHE A 785 20.85 9.51 22.09
N LEU A 786 20.70 10.63 22.79
CA LEU A 786 21.05 10.72 24.22
C LEU A 786 19.83 10.30 25.03
N LEU A 787 20.00 9.23 25.79
CA LEU A 787 18.91 8.55 26.49
C LEU A 787 19.18 8.54 27.99
N GLU A 788 18.19 8.96 28.80
CA GLU A 788 18.19 8.64 30.23
C GLU A 788 17.71 7.19 30.41
N GLU A 789 18.56 6.33 30.95
CA GLU A 789 18.23 4.92 31.17
C GLU A 789 17.28 4.77 32.36
N LYS A 790 16.16 4.06 32.14
CA LYS A 790 15.20 3.69 33.18
C LYS A 790 14.87 2.20 33.13
N LEU A 791 14.56 1.64 34.29
CA LEU A 791 13.98 0.30 34.41
C LEU A 791 12.46 0.39 34.44
N SER A 792 11.81 -0.73 34.14
CA SER A 792 10.36 -0.85 34.24
C SER A 792 9.94 -2.26 34.61
N PHE A 793 8.85 -2.37 35.35
CA PHE A 793 8.23 -3.66 35.70
C PHE A 793 6.87 -3.79 35.02
N ARG A 794 6.51 -5.03 34.66
CA ARG A 794 5.24 -5.33 34.03
C ARG A 794 4.11 -5.27 35.06
N ASP A 795 3.16 -4.35 34.88
CA ASP A 795 1.91 -4.30 35.65
C ASP A 795 0.69 -4.26 34.72
N ASN A 796 -0.31 -5.10 34.97
CA ASN A 796 -1.59 -5.11 34.25
C ASN A 796 -1.47 -5.12 32.71
N GLY A 797 -0.43 -5.77 32.17
CA GLY A 797 -0.17 -5.82 30.72
C GLY A 797 0.48 -4.57 30.12
N CYS A 798 0.87 -3.60 30.95
CA CYS A 798 1.69 -2.45 30.61
C CYS A 798 3.02 -2.52 31.38
N TYR A 799 3.92 -1.56 31.17
CA TYR A 799 5.17 -1.45 31.91
C TYR A 799 5.21 -0.12 32.65
N VAL A 800 5.35 -0.18 33.97
CA VAL A 800 5.46 1.00 34.84
C VAL A 800 6.92 1.37 34.94
N ILE A 801 7.24 2.61 34.57
CA ILE A 801 8.60 3.16 34.64
C ILE A 801 8.97 3.38 36.11
N GLN A 802 10.19 2.97 36.46
CA GLN A 802 10.80 3.24 37.76
C GLN A 802 11.74 4.43 37.60
N GLU A 803 11.55 5.46 38.43
CA GLU A 803 12.48 6.58 38.50
C GLU A 803 13.77 6.12 39.21
N PRO A 804 14.95 6.28 38.59
CA PRO A 804 16.20 5.81 39.18
C PRO A 804 16.67 6.73 40.32
N HIS A 805 17.42 6.17 41.27
CA HIS A 805 18.00 6.95 42.38
C HIS A 805 19.06 7.96 41.90
N GLN A 806 19.69 7.69 40.76
CA GLN A 806 20.66 8.53 40.10
C GLN A 806 20.38 8.47 38.59
N ARG A 807 20.34 9.62 37.91
CA ARG A 807 20.17 9.67 36.45
C ARG A 807 21.41 9.09 35.78
N THR A 808 21.22 8.07 34.94
CA THR A 808 22.26 7.46 34.12
C THR A 808 21.93 7.71 32.66
N PHE A 809 22.90 8.17 31.88
CA PHE A 809 22.73 8.47 30.46
C PHE A 809 23.55 7.52 29.61
N VAL A 810 23.08 7.30 28.38
CA VAL A 810 23.76 6.51 27.35
C VAL A 810 23.57 7.17 25.98
N LEU A 811 24.61 7.17 25.17
CA LEU A 811 24.52 7.42 23.72
C LEU A 811 24.26 6.10 22.99
N GLN A 812 23.15 6.02 22.24
CA GLN A 812 22.76 4.83 21.48
C GLN A 812 22.45 5.19 20.03
N SER A 813 22.94 4.42 19.05
CA SER A 813 22.50 4.56 17.66
C SER A 813 21.13 3.90 17.43
N LEU A 814 20.50 4.19 16.29
CA LEU A 814 19.23 3.54 15.92
C LEU A 814 19.37 2.03 15.72
N GLU A 815 20.52 1.57 15.24
CA GLU A 815 20.80 0.17 14.89
C GLU A 815 20.94 -0.73 16.12
N ASP A 816 21.39 -0.17 17.25
CA ASP A 816 21.66 -0.90 18.50
C ASP A 816 20.43 -1.03 19.42
N LEU A 817 19.28 -0.47 19.04
CA LEU A 817 18.05 -0.53 19.84
C LEU A 817 17.41 -1.92 19.84
N GLY A 818 16.83 -2.30 20.98
CA GLY A 818 16.00 -3.52 21.09
C GLY A 818 14.72 -3.46 20.25
N ASP A 819 14.16 -2.26 20.01
CA ASP A 819 13.13 -2.01 19.01
C ASP A 819 13.27 -0.59 18.47
N TYR A 820 13.13 -0.41 17.15
CA TYR A 820 13.16 0.91 16.51
C TYR A 820 11.92 1.74 16.87
N TYR A 821 10.86 1.15 17.41
CA TYR A 821 9.59 1.84 17.56
C TYR A 821 9.54 2.73 18.82
N PRO A 822 9.33 4.06 18.68
CA PRO A 822 9.23 4.95 19.83
C PRO A 822 7.93 4.76 20.59
N LEU A 823 8.04 4.70 21.92
CA LEU A 823 6.96 4.41 22.86
C LEU A 823 6.55 5.68 23.61
N PRO A 824 5.32 6.18 23.41
CA PRO A 824 4.78 7.26 24.22
C PRO A 824 4.53 6.80 25.67
N ALA A 825 4.84 7.66 26.64
CA ALA A 825 4.53 7.43 28.05
C ALA A 825 3.20 8.06 28.45
N TYR A 826 2.43 7.31 29.24
CA TYR A 826 1.09 7.66 29.70
C TYR A 826 1.07 7.72 31.22
N THR A 827 0.69 8.86 31.79
CA THR A 827 0.56 9.00 33.25
C THR A 827 -0.72 8.35 33.75
N ILE A 828 -0.60 7.25 34.51
CA ILE A 828 -1.73 6.52 35.12
C ILE A 828 -1.53 6.50 36.64
N ASN A 829 -2.50 7.03 37.39
CA ASN A 829 -2.46 7.12 38.86
C ASN A 829 -1.16 7.75 39.43
N GLY A 830 -0.58 8.70 38.70
CA GLY A 830 0.68 9.37 39.06
C GLY A 830 1.95 8.71 38.51
N ASN A 831 1.88 7.44 38.09
CA ASN A 831 3.03 6.70 37.55
C ASN A 831 3.14 6.89 36.03
N GLN A 832 4.36 6.92 35.49
CA GLN A 832 4.61 6.83 34.05
C GLN A 832 4.49 5.39 33.57
N CYS A 833 3.68 5.14 32.55
CA CYS A 833 3.44 3.81 32.00
C CYS A 833 3.67 3.80 30.48
N ILE A 834 4.36 2.79 29.97
CA ILE A 834 4.49 2.51 28.53
C ILE A 834 3.77 1.20 28.17
N THR A 835 3.50 1.00 26.88
CA THR A 835 2.92 -0.25 26.37
C THR A 835 3.55 -0.61 25.02
N LEU A 836 4.18 -1.78 24.97
CA LEU A 836 4.94 -2.26 23.83
C LEU A 836 4.06 -2.38 22.57
N LYS A 837 4.65 -2.05 21.41
CA LYS A 837 4.05 -2.34 20.10
C LYS A 837 4.59 -3.64 19.51
N HIS A 838 5.88 -3.90 19.71
CA HIS A 838 6.58 -5.12 19.37
C HIS A 838 7.12 -5.74 20.66
N SER A 839 7.21 -7.07 20.74
CA SER A 839 7.84 -7.74 21.88
C SER A 839 9.32 -7.38 21.96
N ALA A 840 9.85 -7.20 23.17
CA ALA A 840 11.29 -7.07 23.36
C ALA A 840 12.02 -8.32 22.81
N PRO A 841 13.13 -8.16 22.06
CA PRO A 841 13.86 -9.29 21.51
C PRO A 841 14.53 -10.08 22.64
N PHE A 842 14.62 -11.40 22.48
CA PHE A 842 15.58 -12.17 23.26
C PHE A 842 16.96 -11.90 22.66
N MET A 843 17.67 -10.93 23.24
CA MET A 843 19.11 -10.79 23.00
C MET A 843 19.84 -12.01 23.60
N HIS A 844 21.02 -12.34 23.07
CA HIS A 844 21.76 -13.53 23.47
C HIS A 844 22.03 -13.53 24.99
N LEU A 845 21.47 -14.54 25.67
CA LEU A 845 21.95 -15.05 26.95
C LEU A 845 23.24 -15.87 26.73
#